data_AF-A0A0D2JK48-F1
#
_entry.id   AF-A0A0D2JK48-F1
#
_cell.length_a   1.000
_cell.length_b   1.000
_cell.length_c   1.000
_cell.angle_alpha   90.00
_cell.angle_beta   90.00
_cell.angle_gamma   90.00
#
_symmetry.space_group_name_H-M   'P 1'
#
loop_
_entity.id
_entity.type
_entity.pdbx_description
1 polymer ?
#
loop_
_entity_poly.entity_id
_entity_poly.type
_entity_poly.pdbx_seq_one_letter_code
_entity_poly.pdbx_strand_id
1 'polypeptide(L)'
;MDKGKAKTDGGGSEYARATGSSLRPCPTDWHSRFAMRQAPSSTENKPYIESRAATKVEEDKEARIEPEEDDDLVRDFMRGSNEIDICLPSADLVEAFCDGANLQTLRKQKGLGLVALLIERCIQKGIECPREPLAPLTAVDLLGELRKPRIRSTPGSARPGAAAARCLSANNSASSPSITVTCPEADGACGVTGSPATAPSSATHPAPSPGPTNTTSRPSASRPLSPLSASSSHGTSSSDDSDYRKIDAEQRLVYITDLDRWTIVALIRTASYYQAFPLRDALYKHLSFEPSIGMRITSEGLQTYQIAFHLPYYVWRSSPIPNKDHRCIGTEPLRETRNVSFLNDALPGCLPNSPPFDFLYEAQMSCVIAGFDKWSWDGYFFCDAYFDDGDPDKESVGLYYLDNQGDELVLVDPFARGELSTDRPLENPINYFLTVFRVRLCQIQNEWQRVVNNLLRRIRIFIRNEYRTLSKARECSSSKEADNHAQNIQSCLSWIAEFMDLQIRLSECLSKTVDAGEKFWLNDTDHLEALFEPDQGRLSVSEIKETFGELQLLLQTLNSMATRCDNLRRSLEAQLHVHVNAEHRQRQWERDNKGLLGFITRQNMSASANNAAAWLKAQQAPVMVVDDAHYTNAGIDEVVIKTTAMALNPADVVVEVGPVSTSFEKRQFKIGDRVFGSSNPLDTKNGVYRCSGFQKYVVLKMPSIAKIPAETKYEDAVVLSLGVNTAASCLFASETLGLSMPDEHGGKPGNGKTLLVWGGSSSVGSCGVQLATQAGYEVMAVASKKNHNMVRNLGASECFDQNDPSVVDDMVKALDGKDVIGAYDAISTDATLPVLCEVLSRSRGRKLIVSVMPGAETKGTRGVEVKTNFGTTTKKDEVGKTIWMWLEKALKEGRFKCMPQAEVVGKGLEDVQKAIDILAQGVSAKKLVIVM
;
A
#
# COMPACT_ATOMS: atom_id res chain seq x y z
N MET A 1 27.75 30.99 -43.97
CA MET A 1 29.08 31.37 -43.41
C MET A 1 28.99 31.07 -41.92
N ASP A 2 29.82 30.28 -41.24
CA ASP A 2 31.08 29.63 -41.60
C ASP A 2 31.31 28.43 -40.63
N LYS A 3 31.76 27.28 -41.18
CA LYS A 3 32.60 26.15 -40.65
C LYS A 3 32.30 25.50 -39.27
N GLY A 4 32.46 24.19 -39.06
CA GLY A 4 33.03 23.07 -39.83
C GLY A 4 32.99 21.77 -38.98
N LYS A 5 32.74 20.59 -39.59
CA LYS A 5 33.72 19.49 -39.87
C LYS A 5 34.14 18.66 -38.63
N ALA A 6 34.25 17.33 -38.61
CA ALA A 6 34.37 16.34 -39.69
C ALA A 6 34.48 14.87 -39.17
N LYS A 7 34.00 13.91 -40.00
CA LYS A 7 34.61 12.64 -40.46
C LYS A 7 34.78 11.44 -39.49
N THR A 8 34.75 10.15 -39.89
CA THR A 8 34.87 9.40 -41.19
C THR A 8 34.41 7.94 -40.92
N ASP A 9 33.59 7.27 -41.74
CA ASP A 9 33.85 6.47 -42.97
C ASP A 9 34.73 5.22 -42.86
N GLY A 10 34.14 4.04 -43.15
CA GLY A 10 34.49 3.27 -44.36
C GLY A 10 35.08 1.84 -44.21
N GLY A 11 34.42 0.86 -44.85
CA GLY A 11 35.09 -0.29 -45.50
C GLY A 11 34.45 -1.68 -45.31
N GLY A 12 33.91 -2.28 -46.38
CA GLY A 12 33.48 -3.68 -46.47
C GLY A 12 34.16 -4.44 -47.63
N SER A 13 33.94 -5.77 -47.73
CA SER A 13 34.14 -6.70 -48.89
C SER A 13 34.22 -8.16 -48.34
N GLU A 14 33.26 -9.06 -48.57
CA GLU A 14 32.99 -10.03 -49.68
C GLU A 14 33.33 -11.51 -49.39
N TYR A 15 32.59 -12.39 -50.08
CA TYR A 15 32.29 -13.81 -49.88
C TYR A 15 33.43 -14.83 -50.16
N ALA A 16 33.40 -15.97 -49.45
CA ALA A 16 33.79 -17.28 -50.00
C ALA A 16 32.98 -18.45 -49.37
N ARG A 17 32.34 -19.26 -50.21
CA ARG A 17 31.67 -20.54 -49.88
C ARG A 17 32.68 -21.68 -49.87
N ALA A 18 32.64 -22.55 -48.86
CA ALA A 18 33.13 -23.93 -48.93
C ALA A 18 32.10 -24.88 -48.33
N THR A 19 31.77 -25.92 -49.08
CA THR A 19 30.74 -26.93 -48.82
C THR A 19 31.26 -28.11 -47.99
N GLY A 20 30.47 -28.53 -46.99
CA GLY A 20 30.23 -29.94 -46.68
C GLY A 20 31.22 -30.69 -45.78
N SER A 21 30.96 -30.70 -44.47
CA SER A 21 30.87 -31.95 -43.70
C SER A 21 29.96 -31.75 -42.49
N SER A 22 29.04 -32.69 -42.30
CA SER A 22 28.04 -32.72 -41.23
C SER A 22 28.71 -32.95 -39.88
N LEU A 23 28.70 -31.94 -39.01
CA LEU A 23 28.76 -32.12 -37.56
C LEU A 23 27.57 -31.37 -36.97
N ARG A 24 26.67 -32.12 -36.34
CA ARG A 24 25.48 -31.60 -35.66
C ARG A 24 25.89 -30.48 -34.69
N PRO A 25 25.23 -29.31 -34.68
CA PRO A 25 25.35 -28.39 -33.56
C PRO A 25 24.76 -29.08 -32.32
N CYS A 26 25.57 -29.17 -31.26
CA CYS A 26 25.10 -29.51 -29.93
C CYS A 26 24.14 -28.41 -29.45
N PRO A 27 23.02 -28.72 -28.76
CA PRO A 27 22.08 -27.71 -28.29
C PRO A 27 22.65 -26.95 -27.08
N THR A 28 23.50 -25.96 -27.36
CA THR A 28 24.12 -25.07 -26.37
C THR A 28 23.81 -23.61 -26.68
N ASP A 29 22.54 -23.26 -26.86
CA ASP A 29 22.09 -21.86 -26.85
C ASP A 29 21.64 -21.47 -25.43
N TRP A 30 22.55 -21.65 -24.47
CA TRP A 30 22.49 -20.94 -23.19
C TRP A 30 23.59 -19.89 -23.19
N HIS A 31 23.47 -18.81 -22.39
CA HIS A 31 24.42 -17.70 -22.45
C HIS A 31 25.86 -18.24 -22.36
N SER A 32 26.72 -17.84 -23.31
CA SER A 32 28.09 -18.36 -23.51
C SER A 32 29.01 -18.33 -22.29
N ARG A 33 28.60 -17.65 -21.21
CA ARG A 33 29.33 -17.52 -19.94
C ARG A 33 29.20 -18.74 -19.03
N PHE A 34 28.14 -19.54 -19.17
CA PHE A 34 27.86 -20.68 -18.28
C PHE A 34 27.96 -22.04 -18.98
N ALA A 35 28.54 -22.08 -20.18
CA ALA A 35 28.36 -23.19 -21.11
C ALA A 35 28.98 -24.54 -20.70
N MET A 36 29.95 -24.63 -19.78
CA MET A 36 30.53 -25.91 -19.32
C MET A 36 31.38 -25.73 -18.05
N ARG A 37 30.79 -25.77 -16.85
CA ARG A 37 31.59 -25.88 -15.61
C ARG A 37 30.91 -26.76 -14.57
N GLN A 38 31.32 -28.02 -14.50
CA GLN A 38 31.11 -28.80 -13.27
C GLN A 38 32.01 -28.21 -12.18
N ALA A 39 31.43 -27.85 -11.04
CA ALA A 39 32.22 -27.58 -9.84
C ALA A 39 33.03 -28.85 -9.50
N PRO A 40 34.26 -28.74 -8.96
CA PRO A 40 34.98 -29.90 -8.48
C PRO A 40 34.12 -30.65 -7.45
N SER A 41 33.84 -31.93 -7.68
CA SER A 41 33.02 -32.78 -6.79
C SER A 41 33.53 -32.81 -5.34
N SER A 42 34.79 -32.46 -5.12
CA SER A 42 35.41 -32.28 -3.80
C SER A 42 34.91 -31.05 -3.02
N THR A 43 34.47 -29.99 -3.69
CA THR A 43 33.94 -28.76 -3.05
C THR A 43 32.45 -28.80 -2.77
N GLU A 44 31.71 -29.64 -3.49
CA GLU A 44 30.25 -29.73 -3.39
C GLU A 44 29.78 -30.57 -2.19
N ASN A 45 30.56 -31.57 -1.81
CA ASN A 45 30.29 -32.41 -0.63
C ASN A 45 30.95 -31.88 0.66
N LYS A 46 31.73 -30.79 0.59
CA LYS A 46 32.41 -30.22 1.74
C LYS A 46 31.63 -29.01 2.27
N PRO A 47 31.16 -29.03 3.53
CA PRO A 47 30.49 -27.89 4.13
C PRO A 47 31.36 -26.62 4.11
N TYR A 48 30.73 -25.48 3.86
CA TYR A 48 31.36 -24.16 3.87
C TYR A 48 32.03 -23.88 5.22
N ILE A 49 31.34 -24.19 6.31
CA ILE A 49 31.84 -23.90 7.66
C ILE A 49 33.12 -24.68 8.00
N GLU A 50 33.22 -25.94 7.54
CA GLU A 50 34.44 -26.75 7.70
C GLU A 50 35.58 -26.23 6.82
N SER A 51 35.26 -25.69 5.64
CA SER A 51 36.24 -25.08 4.75
C SER A 51 36.85 -23.82 5.36
N ARG A 52 36.04 -23.02 6.07
CA ARG A 52 36.44 -21.78 6.77
C ARG A 52 37.25 -22.06 8.05
N ALA A 53 36.83 -23.07 8.84
CA ALA A 53 37.59 -23.49 10.03
C ALA A 53 39.02 -23.92 9.67
N ALA A 54 39.19 -24.64 8.56
CA ALA A 54 40.52 -25.03 8.07
C ALA A 54 41.41 -23.82 7.68
N THR A 55 40.81 -22.71 7.20
CA THR A 55 41.55 -21.49 6.87
C THR A 55 41.97 -20.71 8.11
N LYS A 56 41.10 -20.60 9.13
CA LYS A 56 41.43 -19.98 10.43
C LYS A 56 42.58 -20.70 11.14
N VAL A 57 42.64 -22.03 11.08
CA VAL A 57 43.71 -22.84 11.69
C VAL A 57 45.07 -22.66 10.98
N GLU A 58 45.09 -22.29 9.70
CA GLU A 58 46.34 -21.94 8.99
C GLU A 58 46.85 -20.54 9.36
N GLU A 59 45.96 -19.61 9.73
CA GLU A 59 46.29 -18.23 10.12
C GLU A 59 46.66 -18.11 11.62
N ASP A 60 45.98 -18.83 12.52
CA ASP A 60 46.25 -18.84 13.97
C ASP A 60 47.00 -20.12 14.41
N LYS A 61 48.33 -20.03 14.50
CA LYS A 61 49.19 -21.16 14.92
C LYS A 61 49.09 -21.56 16.41
N GLU A 62 48.22 -20.93 17.21
CA GLU A 62 48.08 -21.19 18.65
C GLU A 62 46.62 -21.27 19.10
N ALA A 63 45.83 -22.19 18.54
CA ALA A 63 44.63 -22.70 19.22
C ALA A 63 44.18 -24.03 18.60
N ARG A 64 44.64 -25.16 19.14
CA ARG A 64 43.93 -26.44 19.00
C ARG A 64 42.74 -26.41 19.95
N ILE A 65 41.65 -25.79 19.52
CA ILE A 65 40.33 -25.99 20.12
C ILE A 65 39.68 -27.10 19.28
N GLU A 66 39.30 -28.20 19.93
CA GLU A 66 38.48 -29.25 19.32
C GLU A 66 37.22 -28.60 18.71
N PRO A 67 36.83 -28.92 17.46
CA PRO A 67 35.78 -28.20 16.71
C PRO A 67 34.34 -28.43 17.22
N GLU A 68 34.18 -28.84 18.47
CA GLU A 68 32.89 -29.21 19.08
C GLU A 68 32.24 -28.09 19.91
N GLU A 69 32.98 -27.04 20.30
CA GLU A 69 32.45 -25.84 20.95
C GLU A 69 32.13 -24.77 19.88
N ASP A 70 30.84 -24.55 19.67
CA ASP A 70 30.21 -24.08 18.43
C ASP A 70 29.49 -22.75 18.65
N ASP A 71 30.01 -21.91 19.56
CA ASP A 71 29.31 -20.74 20.09
C ASP A 71 29.04 -19.66 19.03
N ASP A 72 29.80 -19.65 17.92
CA ASP A 72 29.72 -18.65 16.85
C ASP A 72 29.24 -19.22 15.49
N LEU A 73 28.70 -20.44 15.42
CA LEU A 73 28.37 -21.14 14.15
C LEU A 73 27.58 -20.28 13.16
N VAL A 74 26.47 -19.71 13.62
CA VAL A 74 25.54 -18.94 12.79
C VAL A 74 26.23 -17.67 12.31
N ARG A 75 26.92 -16.98 13.22
CA ARG A 75 27.65 -15.75 12.92
C ARG A 75 28.77 -15.99 11.89
N ASP A 76 29.52 -17.08 12.05
CA ASP A 76 30.56 -17.48 11.11
C ASP A 76 30.00 -17.91 9.75
N PHE A 77 28.83 -18.57 9.74
CA PHE A 77 28.15 -18.87 8.48
C PHE A 77 27.62 -17.60 7.83
N MET A 78 27.13 -16.61 8.55
CA MET A 78 26.55 -15.40 7.97
C MET A 78 27.61 -14.43 7.39
N ARG A 79 28.87 -14.53 7.83
CA ARG A 79 30.00 -13.70 7.36
C ARG A 79 30.49 -14.08 5.94
N GLY A 80 30.63 -13.09 5.05
CA GLY A 80 31.31 -13.21 3.75
C GLY A 80 32.75 -13.71 3.85
N SER A 81 33.29 -14.28 2.77
CA SER A 81 34.70 -14.75 2.71
C SER A 81 35.73 -13.62 2.83
N ASN A 82 35.33 -12.36 2.59
CA ASN A 82 36.19 -11.16 2.63
C ASN A 82 35.67 -10.06 3.57
N GLU A 83 34.66 -10.34 4.41
CA GLU A 83 34.06 -9.33 5.29
C GLU A 83 34.82 -9.22 6.62
N ILE A 84 35.34 -8.02 6.91
CA ILE A 84 36.04 -7.70 8.16
C ILE A 84 35.01 -7.44 9.27
N ASP A 85 35.38 -7.76 10.51
CA ASP A 85 34.57 -7.81 11.73
C ASP A 85 33.94 -6.46 12.15
N ILE A 86 32.91 -6.02 11.42
CA ILE A 86 32.15 -4.81 11.73
C ILE A 86 30.66 -5.14 11.57
N CYS A 87 29.90 -4.97 12.65
CA CYS A 87 28.44 -5.01 12.80
C CYS A 87 27.66 -5.47 11.55
N LEU A 88 27.21 -6.73 11.54
CA LEU A 88 26.41 -7.34 10.46
C LEU A 88 24.96 -7.56 10.97
N PRO A 89 24.02 -6.62 10.75
CA PRO A 89 22.64 -6.75 11.22
C PRO A 89 21.94 -8.03 10.74
N SER A 90 22.34 -8.53 9.57
CA SER A 90 21.85 -9.80 9.03
C SER A 90 22.31 -11.00 9.83
N ALA A 91 23.56 -11.00 10.32
CA ALA A 91 24.07 -12.05 11.19
C ALA A 91 23.40 -11.99 12.56
N ASP A 92 23.28 -10.79 13.15
CA ASP A 92 22.69 -10.59 14.48
C ASP A 92 21.22 -11.09 14.54
N LEU A 93 20.43 -10.87 13.49
CA LEU A 93 19.04 -11.34 13.43
C LEU A 93 18.93 -12.87 13.36
N VAL A 94 19.71 -13.51 12.49
CA VAL A 94 19.68 -14.98 12.33
C VAL A 94 20.22 -15.65 13.59
N GLU A 95 21.27 -15.09 14.19
CA GLU A 95 21.85 -15.54 15.46
C GLU A 95 20.83 -15.44 16.60
N ALA A 96 20.15 -14.30 16.76
CA ALA A 96 19.12 -14.12 17.78
C ALA A 96 17.95 -15.11 17.63
N PHE A 97 17.55 -15.43 16.40
CA PHE A 97 16.52 -16.46 16.14
C PHE A 97 17.01 -17.87 16.47
N CYS A 98 18.30 -18.15 16.23
CA CYS A 98 18.92 -19.44 16.48
C CYS A 98 19.46 -19.61 17.90
N ASP A 99 19.19 -18.67 18.81
CA ASP A 99 19.69 -18.75 20.19
C ASP A 99 19.39 -20.10 20.86
N GLY A 100 20.41 -20.67 21.51
CA GLY A 100 20.38 -22.01 22.09
C GLY A 100 20.35 -23.20 21.11
N ALA A 101 20.30 -22.96 19.79
CA ALA A 101 20.36 -24.02 18.78
C ALA A 101 21.77 -24.19 18.22
N ASN A 102 22.35 -25.36 18.44
CA ASN A 102 23.61 -25.80 17.85
C ASN A 102 23.53 -27.29 17.53
N LEU A 103 24.62 -27.85 16.98
CA LEU A 103 24.64 -29.26 16.57
C LEU A 103 24.41 -30.22 17.76
N GLN A 104 24.92 -29.89 18.95
CA GLN A 104 24.76 -30.73 20.14
C GLN A 104 23.32 -30.69 20.66
N THR A 105 22.71 -29.50 20.74
CA THR A 105 21.34 -29.35 21.21
C THR A 105 20.33 -29.90 20.21
N LEU A 106 20.60 -29.77 18.90
CA LEU A 106 19.80 -30.37 17.82
C LEU A 106 19.71 -31.90 17.96
N ARG A 107 20.86 -32.57 18.14
CA ARG A 107 20.92 -34.04 18.30
C ARG A 107 20.22 -34.53 19.58
N LYS A 108 20.05 -33.67 20.58
CA LYS A 108 19.38 -33.99 21.85
C LYS A 108 17.87 -33.75 21.80
N GLN A 109 17.35 -33.03 20.79
CA GLN A 109 15.92 -32.77 20.67
C GLN A 109 15.14 -34.06 20.42
N LYS A 110 14.00 -34.20 21.10
CA LYS A 110 13.06 -35.31 20.93
C LYS A 110 11.70 -34.75 20.53
N GLY A 111 10.99 -35.46 19.64
CA GLY A 111 9.63 -35.07 19.22
C GLY A 111 9.58 -33.83 18.33
N LEU A 112 10.63 -33.57 17.55
CA LEU A 112 10.58 -32.54 16.52
C LEU A 112 9.49 -32.88 15.48
N GLY A 113 8.77 -31.86 15.02
CA GLY A 113 7.80 -32.00 13.95
C GLY A 113 8.45 -32.35 12.61
N LEU A 114 7.65 -32.90 11.71
CA LEU A 114 8.03 -33.08 10.31
C LEU A 114 7.94 -31.72 9.61
N VAL A 115 9.08 -31.17 9.20
CA VAL A 115 9.20 -29.78 8.75
C VAL A 115 9.74 -29.66 7.33
N ALA A 116 10.40 -30.69 6.80
CA ALA A 116 11.08 -30.62 5.50
C ALA A 116 10.70 -31.77 4.56
N LEU A 117 10.68 -31.48 3.26
CA LEU A 117 10.65 -32.45 2.18
C LEU A 117 11.88 -32.22 1.29
N LEU A 118 12.66 -33.28 1.07
CA LEU A 118 13.86 -33.25 0.24
C LEU A 118 13.58 -34.03 -1.05
N ILE A 119 13.71 -33.33 -2.18
CA ILE A 119 13.55 -33.91 -3.52
C ILE A 119 14.89 -33.77 -4.25
N GLU A 120 15.41 -34.89 -4.73
CA GLU A 120 16.63 -34.93 -5.52
C GLU A 120 16.35 -35.51 -6.90
N ARG A 121 16.85 -34.85 -7.94
CA ARG A 121 16.66 -35.28 -9.33
C ARG A 121 18.01 -35.51 -10.00
N CYS A 122 18.05 -36.49 -10.90
CA CYS A 122 19.21 -36.78 -11.74
C CYS A 122 18.79 -36.79 -13.22
N ILE A 123 19.61 -36.22 -14.08
CA ILE A 123 19.43 -36.22 -15.53
C ILE A 123 20.27 -37.37 -16.10
N GLN A 124 19.67 -38.55 -16.21
CA GLN A 124 20.36 -39.69 -16.82
C GLN A 124 20.03 -39.75 -18.32
N LYS A 125 21.01 -39.48 -19.19
CA LYS A 125 20.87 -39.55 -20.66
C LYS A 125 19.76 -38.64 -21.25
N GLY A 126 19.50 -37.49 -20.62
CA GLY A 126 18.42 -36.58 -21.05
C GLY A 126 17.02 -37.05 -20.64
N ILE A 127 16.93 -38.00 -19.72
CA ILE A 127 15.69 -38.39 -19.04
C ILE A 127 15.86 -38.02 -17.57
N GLU A 128 15.04 -37.09 -17.08
CA GLU A 128 14.98 -36.77 -15.65
C GLU A 128 14.34 -37.96 -14.92
N CYS A 129 15.09 -38.56 -14.02
CA CYS A 129 14.60 -39.58 -13.12
C CYS A 129 14.43 -38.92 -11.74
N PRO A 130 13.21 -38.50 -11.35
CA PRO A 130 12.98 -38.09 -9.97
C PRO A 130 13.31 -39.29 -9.06
N ARG A 131 14.11 -39.05 -8.00
CA ARG A 131 14.18 -40.03 -6.92
C ARG A 131 12.83 -40.01 -6.20
N GLU A 132 12.41 -41.15 -5.66
CA GLU A 132 11.26 -41.17 -4.75
C GLU A 132 11.46 -40.07 -3.70
N PRO A 133 10.49 -39.14 -3.54
CA PRO A 133 10.56 -38.12 -2.51
C PRO A 133 10.78 -38.81 -1.18
N LEU A 134 11.76 -38.33 -0.42
CA LEU A 134 11.95 -38.86 0.93
C LEU A 134 10.67 -38.62 1.74
N ALA A 135 10.38 -39.53 2.66
CA ALA A 135 9.35 -39.28 3.66
C ALA A 135 9.61 -37.93 4.34
N PRO A 136 8.57 -37.21 4.79
CA PRO A 136 8.77 -35.94 5.48
C PRO A 136 9.79 -36.09 6.61
N LEU A 137 10.68 -35.11 6.74
CA LEU A 137 11.86 -35.16 7.57
C LEU A 137 11.72 -34.23 8.77
N THR A 138 12.20 -34.67 9.93
CA THR A 138 12.54 -33.74 11.03
C THR A 138 13.82 -32.98 10.68
N ALA A 139 14.15 -31.91 11.42
CA ALA A 139 15.41 -31.19 11.23
C ALA A 139 16.66 -32.09 11.41
N VAL A 140 16.60 -33.09 12.31
CA VAL A 140 17.70 -34.06 12.52
C VAL A 140 17.82 -35.02 11.34
N ASP A 141 16.69 -35.50 10.81
CA ASP A 141 16.69 -36.39 9.65
C ASP A 141 17.17 -35.64 8.40
N LEU A 142 16.75 -34.38 8.22
CA LEU A 142 17.23 -33.51 7.15
C LEU A 142 18.75 -33.32 7.22
N LEU A 143 19.31 -33.05 8.41
CA LEU A 143 20.76 -32.99 8.60
C LEU A 143 21.45 -34.30 8.18
N GLY A 144 20.85 -35.45 8.54
CA GLY A 144 21.36 -36.77 8.18
C GLY A 144 21.38 -37.00 6.67
N GLU A 145 20.30 -36.63 5.98
CA GLU A 145 20.16 -36.76 4.53
C GLU A 145 21.06 -35.79 3.77
N LEU A 146 21.12 -34.51 4.16
CA LEU A 146 21.96 -33.50 3.50
C LEU A 146 23.46 -33.75 3.66
N ARG A 147 23.88 -34.49 4.71
CA ARG A 147 25.27 -34.95 4.91
C ARG A 147 25.69 -36.08 3.98
N LYS A 148 24.73 -36.80 3.38
CA LYS A 148 25.07 -37.84 2.41
C LYS A 148 25.74 -37.17 1.19
N PRO A 149 26.79 -37.78 0.62
CA PRO A 149 27.44 -37.24 -0.56
C PRO A 149 26.42 -37.03 -1.69
N ARG A 150 26.31 -35.78 -2.15
CA ARG A 150 25.46 -35.36 -3.27
C ARG A 150 25.99 -35.87 -4.61
N ILE A 151 27.31 -35.78 -4.78
CA ILE A 151 28.03 -36.24 -6.00
C ILE A 151 29.14 -37.19 -5.56
N ARG A 152 29.24 -38.38 -6.14
CA ARG A 152 30.33 -39.31 -5.82
C ARG A 152 31.62 -38.86 -6.50
N SER A 153 32.73 -38.82 -5.76
CA SER A 153 34.06 -38.74 -6.36
C SER A 153 34.34 -40.03 -7.13
N THR A 154 34.57 -39.95 -8.44
CA THR A 154 35.06 -41.10 -9.20
C THR A 154 36.43 -41.53 -8.67
N PRO A 155 36.61 -42.77 -8.20
CA PRO A 155 37.95 -43.27 -7.87
C PRO A 155 38.70 -43.46 -9.19
N GLY A 156 39.51 -42.49 -9.61
CA GLY A 156 40.44 -42.69 -10.73
C GLY A 156 40.79 -41.50 -11.62
N SER A 157 40.17 -40.33 -11.52
CA SER A 157 40.52 -39.19 -12.38
C SER A 157 41.57 -38.25 -11.76
N ALA A 158 42.65 -38.80 -11.19
CA ALA A 158 43.89 -38.06 -11.05
C ALA A 158 44.68 -38.26 -12.36
N ARG A 159 44.54 -37.35 -13.32
CA ARG A 159 45.57 -37.19 -14.37
C ARG A 159 46.63 -36.19 -13.87
N PRO A 160 47.93 -36.49 -14.06
CA PRO A 160 49.01 -35.72 -13.47
C PRO A 160 49.13 -34.36 -14.16
N GLY A 161 48.98 -33.28 -13.38
CA GLY A 161 49.00 -31.92 -13.90
C GLY A 161 49.23 -30.89 -12.81
N ALA A 162 50.28 -31.06 -12.02
CA ALA A 162 50.79 -30.00 -11.12
C ALA A 162 52.31 -30.10 -11.00
N ALA A 163 53.00 -29.84 -12.11
CA ALA A 163 54.41 -29.43 -12.10
C ALA A 163 54.47 -27.95 -12.48
N ALA A 164 54.10 -27.07 -11.54
CA ALA A 164 54.47 -25.66 -11.54
C ALA A 164 54.05 -25.01 -10.22
N ALA A 165 54.83 -25.22 -9.16
CA ALA A 165 55.18 -24.16 -8.20
C ALA A 165 56.04 -24.74 -7.06
N ARG A 166 57.18 -24.08 -6.84
CA ARG A 166 58.06 -24.11 -5.65
C ARG A 166 59.15 -25.20 -5.62
N CYS A 167 60.21 -24.92 -6.37
CA CYS A 167 61.55 -24.93 -5.76
C CYS A 167 61.59 -23.87 -4.65
N LEU A 168 61.93 -24.27 -3.42
CA LEU A 168 62.90 -23.63 -2.53
C LEU A 168 62.93 -24.36 -1.17
N SER A 169 64.16 -24.76 -0.79
CA SER A 169 64.65 -25.23 0.53
C SER A 169 63.97 -26.47 1.17
N ALA A 170 64.55 -27.67 1.15
CA ALA A 170 65.78 -28.17 1.79
C ALA A 170 65.51 -28.87 3.15
N ASN A 171 65.88 -30.16 3.18
CA ASN A 171 66.44 -30.96 4.28
C ASN A 171 65.70 -31.02 5.64
N ASN A 172 65.18 -32.18 6.03
CA ASN A 172 65.90 -33.27 6.72
C ASN A 172 64.97 -34.25 7.47
N SER A 173 65.42 -35.50 7.55
CA SER A 173 65.15 -36.56 8.56
C SER A 173 63.69 -36.95 8.86
N ALA A 174 63.21 -38.12 8.43
CA ALA A 174 63.45 -39.46 9.00
C ALA A 174 62.77 -39.70 10.36
N SER A 175 61.71 -40.53 10.38
CA SER A 175 61.57 -41.77 11.19
C SER A 175 60.10 -42.16 11.42
N SER A 176 59.73 -43.35 10.95
CA SER A 176 58.69 -44.22 11.53
C SER A 176 59.27 -44.92 12.79
N PRO A 177 58.55 -45.72 13.64
CA PRO A 177 57.28 -46.42 13.37
C PRO A 177 56.29 -46.65 14.57
N SER A 178 55.20 -47.35 14.22
CA SER A 178 54.57 -48.51 14.92
C SER A 178 53.53 -48.39 16.06
N ILE A 179 52.31 -48.84 15.71
CA ILE A 179 51.48 -49.96 16.27
C ILE A 179 51.12 -49.97 17.77
N THR A 180 49.81 -49.98 18.10
CA THR A 180 49.00 -51.05 18.80
C THR A 180 47.63 -50.45 19.18
N VAL A 181 46.48 -50.89 18.65
CA VAL A 181 45.55 -51.96 19.12
C VAL A 181 45.20 -51.90 20.61
N THR A 182 43.91 -51.66 20.93
CA THR A 182 43.08 -52.50 21.83
C THR A 182 41.65 -51.95 21.98
N CYS A 183 40.65 -52.81 21.74
CA CYS A 183 39.30 -52.77 22.35
C CYS A 183 39.35 -53.55 23.69
N PRO A 184 38.37 -53.38 24.59
CA PRO A 184 37.22 -54.32 24.73
C PRO A 184 35.86 -53.60 24.94
N GLU A 185 34.71 -54.13 24.49
CA GLU A 185 33.73 -55.02 25.18
C GLU A 185 33.18 -54.45 26.52
N ALA A 186 31.94 -54.63 26.98
CA ALA A 186 30.64 -55.14 26.52
C ALA A 186 29.65 -54.93 27.72
N ASP A 187 28.36 -55.25 27.49
CA ASP A 187 27.36 -55.78 28.45
C ASP A 187 26.26 -54.91 29.09
N GLY A 188 25.04 -55.48 28.99
CA GLY A 188 23.96 -55.45 30.00
C GLY A 188 22.74 -54.57 29.66
N ALA A 189 21.67 -55.02 28.99
CA ALA A 189 20.62 -56.02 29.30
C ALA A 189 19.45 -55.54 30.19
N CYS A 190 18.22 -55.83 29.71
CA CYS A 190 16.90 -55.97 30.38
C CYS A 190 16.20 -54.71 30.99
N GLY A 191 14.88 -54.51 30.94
CA GLY A 191 13.76 -55.29 30.40
C GLY A 191 12.37 -54.69 30.78
N VAL A 192 11.41 -54.81 29.85
CA VAL A 192 9.97 -55.20 29.93
C VAL A 192 8.94 -54.50 30.88
N THR A 193 7.71 -54.37 30.31
CA THR A 193 6.33 -54.30 30.88
C THR A 193 5.75 -52.89 31.12
N GLY A 194 4.48 -52.52 30.83
CA GLY A 194 3.30 -53.19 30.28
C GLY A 194 2.12 -52.17 30.20
N SER A 195 1.19 -52.37 29.25
CA SER A 195 -0.13 -51.68 29.11
C SER A 195 -1.17 -52.30 30.10
N PRO A 196 -2.48 -51.90 30.25
CA PRO A 196 -3.42 -51.40 29.21
C PRO A 196 -4.61 -50.44 29.59
N ALA A 197 -5.21 -49.88 28.51
CA ALA A 197 -6.63 -49.60 28.16
C ALA A 197 -7.72 -49.20 29.18
N THR A 198 -8.61 -48.26 28.81
CA THR A 198 -10.07 -48.45 28.50
C THR A 198 -10.84 -47.14 28.21
N ALA A 199 -11.86 -47.22 27.34
CA ALA A 199 -12.88 -46.20 26.99
C ALA A 199 -14.27 -46.56 27.59
N PRO A 200 -15.36 -45.76 27.44
CA PRO A 200 -16.37 -46.06 26.40
C PRO A 200 -17.28 -44.92 25.83
N SER A 201 -17.91 -45.24 24.67
CA SER A 201 -19.18 -44.86 23.94
C SER A 201 -20.20 -43.80 24.48
N SER A 202 -21.17 -43.21 23.72
CA SER A 202 -22.10 -43.69 22.66
C SER A 202 -22.88 -42.57 21.90
N ALA A 203 -23.57 -42.96 20.79
CA ALA A 203 -24.15 -42.18 19.66
C ALA A 203 -25.59 -41.59 19.78
N THR A 204 -26.03 -40.74 18.82
CA THR A 204 -27.27 -40.87 17.98
C THR A 204 -27.51 -39.69 16.99
N HIS A 205 -28.14 -39.96 15.82
CA HIS A 205 -28.52 -39.09 14.66
C HIS A 205 -30.06 -38.96 14.52
N PRO A 206 -30.68 -37.98 13.80
CA PRO A 206 -30.94 -38.03 12.32
C PRO A 206 -31.03 -36.67 11.54
N ALA A 207 -31.27 -36.72 10.21
CA ALA A 207 -31.05 -35.74 9.10
C ALA A 207 -32.31 -34.95 8.59
N PRO A 208 -32.42 -34.35 7.34
CA PRO A 208 -31.72 -33.19 6.69
C PRO A 208 -32.60 -32.15 5.88
N SER A 209 -31.95 -31.10 5.30
CA SER A 209 -32.22 -30.31 4.01
C SER A 209 -32.67 -28.82 4.12
N PRO A 210 -32.48 -27.89 3.11
CA PRO A 210 -31.38 -27.67 2.12
C PRO A 210 -30.93 -26.18 1.81
N GLY A 211 -29.65 -25.98 1.40
CA GLY A 211 -29.10 -25.00 0.38
C GLY A 211 -28.74 -23.53 0.76
N PRO A 212 -27.89 -22.79 -0.02
CA PRO A 212 -26.67 -23.15 -0.78
C PRO A 212 -25.43 -22.26 -0.45
N THR A 213 -24.20 -22.78 -0.62
CA THR A 213 -22.95 -21.99 -0.62
C THR A 213 -22.06 -22.37 -1.79
N ASN A 214 -21.68 -21.38 -2.60
CA ASN A 214 -20.65 -21.50 -3.63
C ASN A 214 -19.27 -21.36 -2.98
N THR A 215 -18.50 -22.44 -2.96
CA THR A 215 -17.05 -22.46 -2.75
C THR A 215 -16.45 -23.42 -3.77
N THR A 216 -15.52 -22.94 -4.57
CA THR A 216 -14.74 -23.73 -5.53
C THR A 216 -13.80 -24.66 -4.78
N SER A 217 -14.20 -25.93 -4.61
CA SER A 217 -13.39 -27.01 -4.06
C SER A 217 -12.80 -27.88 -5.17
N ARG A 218 -11.57 -28.38 -4.95
CA ARG A 218 -10.94 -29.49 -5.69
C ARG A 218 -11.91 -30.68 -5.78
N PRO A 219 -11.96 -31.45 -6.88
CA PRO A 219 -12.94 -32.53 -7.05
C PRO A 219 -12.60 -33.71 -6.14
N SER A 220 -13.49 -34.04 -5.20
CA SER A 220 -13.38 -35.20 -4.32
C SER A 220 -14.06 -36.43 -4.93
N ALA A 221 -13.29 -37.50 -5.13
CA ALA A 221 -13.82 -38.82 -5.45
C ALA A 221 -13.93 -39.64 -4.15
N SER A 222 -15.15 -39.90 -3.69
CA SER A 222 -15.42 -40.77 -2.54
C SER A 222 -16.03 -42.09 -2.98
N ARG A 223 -15.44 -43.23 -2.60
CA ARG A 223 -16.14 -44.49 -2.32
C ARG A 223 -15.29 -45.44 -1.46
N PRO A 224 -15.90 -46.32 -0.63
CA PRO A 224 -15.21 -47.02 0.45
C PRO A 224 -14.70 -48.41 0.02
N LEU A 225 -13.57 -48.83 0.59
CA LEU A 225 -13.11 -50.22 0.53
C LEU A 225 -12.94 -50.80 1.94
N SER A 226 -13.50 -51.99 2.13
CA SER A 226 -13.18 -52.91 3.21
C SER A 226 -11.84 -53.61 2.92
N PRO A 227 -11.07 -54.03 3.94
CA PRO A 227 -9.73 -54.58 3.73
C PRO A 227 -9.80 -56.07 3.38
N LEU A 228 -9.11 -56.48 2.32
CA LEU A 228 -8.76 -57.89 2.10
C LEU A 228 -7.24 -58.03 2.02
N SER A 229 -6.78 -58.97 2.83
CA SER A 229 -5.42 -59.37 3.14
C SER A 229 -4.58 -59.75 1.94
N ALA A 230 -3.30 -59.37 2.02
CA ALA A 230 -2.23 -59.84 1.15
C ALA A 230 -2.09 -61.37 1.18
N SER A 231 -1.88 -61.97 0.00
CA SER A 231 -1.27 -63.29 -0.14
C SER A 231 -0.15 -63.22 -1.17
N SER A 232 1.06 -63.48 -0.69
CA SER A 232 2.30 -63.68 -1.42
C SER A 232 2.23 -64.83 -2.44
N SER A 233 2.87 -64.66 -3.59
CA SER A 233 3.40 -65.79 -4.37
C SER A 233 4.83 -65.50 -4.82
N HIS A 234 5.73 -66.42 -4.48
CA HIS A 234 7.12 -66.47 -4.89
C HIS A 234 7.25 -66.87 -6.37
N GLY A 235 8.20 -66.24 -7.07
CA GLY A 235 8.78 -66.70 -8.33
C GLY A 235 10.27 -66.33 -8.35
N THR A 236 11.13 -67.33 -8.53
CA THR A 236 12.57 -67.31 -8.28
C THR A 236 13.42 -66.80 -9.46
N SER A 237 14.51 -66.11 -9.08
CA SER A 237 15.83 -65.95 -9.72
C SER A 237 15.97 -65.20 -11.05
N SER A 238 16.51 -63.99 -10.96
CA SER A 238 17.71 -63.59 -11.73
C SER A 238 18.65 -62.79 -10.84
N SER A 239 19.92 -63.17 -10.92
CA SER A 239 21.10 -62.57 -10.27
C SER A 239 21.25 -61.07 -10.53
N ASP A 240 21.77 -60.37 -9.50
CA ASP A 240 22.37 -59.04 -9.54
C ASP A 240 21.53 -57.90 -10.12
N ASP A 241 20.74 -57.25 -9.26
CA ASP A 241 20.31 -55.87 -9.50
C ASP A 241 20.17 -55.05 -8.20
N SER A 242 21.06 -55.28 -7.23
CA SER A 242 21.08 -54.52 -5.96
C SER A 242 21.79 -53.14 -6.06
N ASP A 243 21.98 -52.63 -7.28
CA ASP A 243 22.71 -51.38 -7.55
C ASP A 243 21.83 -50.12 -7.63
N TYR A 244 20.54 -50.23 -7.34
CA TYR A 244 19.55 -49.14 -7.40
C TYR A 244 19.69 -48.04 -6.31
N ARG A 245 20.86 -47.86 -5.70
CA ARG A 245 21.18 -46.74 -4.79
C ARG A 245 22.45 -45.97 -5.17
N LYS A 246 22.88 -46.03 -6.44
CA LYS A 246 24.16 -45.45 -6.90
C LYS A 246 24.02 -44.28 -7.89
N ILE A 247 23.58 -43.08 -7.49
CA ILE A 247 23.44 -41.95 -8.44
C ILE A 247 23.83 -40.58 -7.81
N ASP A 248 24.31 -39.63 -8.61
CA ASP A 248 24.58 -38.20 -8.31
C ASP A 248 23.29 -37.35 -8.38
N ALA A 249 23.15 -36.29 -7.56
CA ALA A 249 21.98 -35.39 -7.60
C ALA A 249 22.35 -34.04 -8.22
N GLU A 250 21.86 -33.76 -9.43
CA GLU A 250 22.14 -32.51 -10.16
C GLU A 250 21.20 -31.39 -9.69
N GLN A 251 19.92 -31.71 -9.45
CA GLN A 251 18.96 -30.78 -8.85
C GLN A 251 18.58 -31.24 -7.43
N ARG A 252 18.57 -30.31 -6.48
CA ARG A 252 18.11 -30.57 -5.10
C ARG A 252 17.14 -29.49 -4.66
N LEU A 253 15.92 -29.90 -4.30
CA LEU A 253 14.87 -29.03 -3.79
C LEU A 253 14.64 -29.33 -2.32
N VAL A 254 14.71 -28.29 -1.49
CA VAL A 254 14.42 -28.36 -0.06
C VAL A 254 13.21 -27.50 0.22
N TYR A 255 12.06 -28.14 0.44
CA TYR A 255 10.81 -27.47 0.81
C TYR A 255 10.62 -27.57 2.31
N ILE A 256 10.46 -26.44 3.00
CA ILE A 256 10.33 -26.36 4.44
C ILE A 256 9.07 -25.57 4.80
N THR A 257 8.24 -26.15 5.66
CA THR A 257 7.14 -25.46 6.32
C THR A 257 7.56 -25.00 7.71
N ASP A 258 7.20 -23.78 8.09
CA ASP A 258 7.47 -23.21 9.41
C ASP A 258 8.96 -23.29 9.79
N LEU A 259 9.83 -22.68 8.97
CA LEU A 259 11.30 -22.71 9.11
C LEU A 259 11.73 -22.39 10.56
N ASP A 260 12.23 -23.40 11.28
CA ASP A 260 12.64 -23.30 12.68
C ASP A 260 14.17 -23.22 12.84
N ARG A 261 14.61 -22.86 14.05
CA ARG A 261 16.04 -22.72 14.39
C ARG A 261 16.84 -24.00 14.16
N TRP A 262 16.22 -25.16 14.36
CA TRP A 262 16.84 -26.48 14.21
C TRP A 262 17.13 -26.79 12.74
N THR A 263 16.18 -26.45 11.87
CA THR A 263 16.28 -26.59 10.42
C THR A 263 17.33 -25.64 9.87
N ILE A 264 17.42 -24.40 10.40
CA ILE A 264 18.51 -23.47 10.03
C ILE A 264 19.87 -24.06 10.38
N VAL A 265 20.05 -24.62 11.58
CA VAL A 265 21.30 -25.30 11.96
C VAL A 265 21.60 -26.46 11.01
N ALA A 266 20.61 -27.26 10.63
CA ALA A 266 20.78 -28.34 9.67
C ALA A 266 21.30 -27.82 8.32
N LEU A 267 20.66 -26.79 7.76
CA LEU A 267 21.04 -26.17 6.49
C LEU A 267 22.45 -25.57 6.53
N ILE A 268 22.76 -24.76 7.55
CA ILE A 268 24.05 -24.08 7.71
C ILE A 268 25.20 -25.10 7.84
N ARG A 269 24.96 -26.21 8.55
CA ARG A 269 25.97 -27.26 8.76
C ARG A 269 26.28 -28.09 7.52
N THR A 270 25.40 -28.08 6.52
CA THR A 270 25.57 -28.89 5.30
C THR A 270 25.75 -28.07 4.03
N ALA A 271 25.51 -26.77 4.08
CA ALA A 271 25.65 -25.88 2.94
C ALA A 271 27.10 -25.90 2.41
N SER A 272 27.24 -26.20 1.12
CA SER A 272 28.52 -26.10 0.40
C SER A 272 28.93 -24.64 0.19
N TYR A 273 30.14 -24.42 -0.35
CA TYR A 273 30.66 -23.06 -0.58
C TYR A 273 29.74 -22.19 -1.45
N TYR A 274 29.11 -22.76 -2.49
CA TYR A 274 28.23 -21.99 -3.38
C TYR A 274 26.81 -21.85 -2.84
N GLN A 275 26.36 -22.78 -2.00
CA GLN A 275 25.05 -22.71 -1.33
C GLN A 275 25.04 -21.68 -0.21
N ALA A 276 26.21 -21.39 0.38
CA ALA A 276 26.33 -20.50 1.53
C ALA A 276 25.73 -19.12 1.25
N PHE A 277 26.10 -18.46 0.14
CA PHE A 277 25.60 -17.12 -0.17
C PHE A 277 24.07 -17.06 -0.37
N PRO A 278 23.47 -17.88 -1.26
CA PRO A 278 22.01 -17.91 -1.43
C PRO A 278 21.27 -18.22 -0.12
N LEU A 279 21.77 -19.15 0.70
CA LEU A 279 21.14 -19.48 1.97
C LEU A 279 21.22 -18.32 2.98
N ARG A 280 22.35 -17.61 3.10
CA ARG A 280 22.45 -16.42 3.97
C ARG A 280 21.41 -15.38 3.60
N ASP A 281 21.32 -15.05 2.32
CA ASP A 281 20.38 -14.08 1.80
C ASP A 281 18.93 -14.54 2.06
N ALA A 282 18.65 -15.83 1.83
CA ALA A 282 17.34 -16.42 2.08
C ALA A 282 16.93 -16.39 3.54
N LEU A 283 17.81 -16.82 4.45
CA LEU A 283 17.57 -16.86 5.89
C LEU A 283 17.33 -15.46 6.45
N TYR A 284 18.20 -14.50 6.10
CA TYR A 284 18.05 -13.13 6.53
C TYR A 284 16.72 -12.53 6.05
N LYS A 285 16.43 -12.60 4.75
CA LYS A 285 15.21 -12.02 4.17
C LYS A 285 13.93 -12.74 4.63
N HIS A 286 14.01 -14.04 4.92
CA HIS A 286 12.90 -14.77 5.51
C HIS A 286 12.58 -14.27 6.92
N LEU A 287 13.60 -14.08 7.75
CA LEU A 287 13.40 -13.61 9.13
C LEU A 287 13.09 -12.11 9.20
N SER A 288 13.63 -11.28 8.31
CA SER A 288 13.47 -9.82 8.36
C SER A 288 12.08 -9.33 7.94
N PHE A 289 11.24 -10.19 7.36
CA PHE A 289 9.88 -9.86 6.92
C PHE A 289 9.81 -8.69 5.90
N GLU A 290 10.83 -8.55 5.05
CA GLU A 290 10.92 -7.50 4.04
C GLU A 290 10.78 -8.09 2.62
N PRO A 291 9.93 -7.51 1.76
CA PRO A 291 9.74 -8.03 0.42
C PRO A 291 10.97 -7.80 -0.46
N SER A 292 11.35 -8.82 -1.21
CA SER A 292 12.46 -8.75 -2.14
C SER A 292 12.22 -9.70 -3.31
N ILE A 293 12.43 -9.23 -4.53
CA ILE A 293 12.39 -10.05 -5.74
C ILE A 293 13.59 -9.61 -6.57
N GLY A 294 14.33 -10.56 -7.13
CA GLY A 294 15.43 -10.19 -8.01
C GLY A 294 16.32 -11.34 -8.45
N MET A 295 17.23 -11.00 -9.36
CA MET A 295 18.28 -11.89 -9.83
C MET A 295 19.66 -11.33 -9.50
N ARG A 296 20.59 -12.20 -9.12
CA ARG A 296 21.99 -11.87 -8.88
C ARG A 296 22.88 -12.86 -9.62
N ILE A 297 23.92 -12.34 -10.25
CA ILE A 297 24.96 -13.13 -10.91
C ILE A 297 26.29 -12.70 -10.29
N THR A 298 27.08 -13.65 -9.79
CA THR A 298 28.39 -13.34 -9.21
C THR A 298 29.36 -12.93 -10.32
N SER A 299 30.01 -11.76 -10.15
CA SER A 299 31.00 -11.24 -11.09
C SER A 299 32.43 -11.68 -10.77
N GLU A 300 32.69 -12.10 -9.53
CA GLU A 300 33.99 -12.52 -9.03
C GLU A 300 33.93 -13.94 -8.45
N GLY A 301 34.99 -14.73 -8.61
CA GLY A 301 35.06 -16.11 -8.15
C GLY A 301 34.38 -17.13 -9.07
N LEU A 302 33.73 -18.13 -8.49
CA LEU A 302 32.93 -19.12 -9.24
C LEU A 302 31.62 -18.46 -9.67
N GLN A 303 31.40 -18.37 -10.99
CA GLN A 303 30.19 -17.75 -11.54
C GLN A 303 28.97 -18.61 -11.22
N THR A 304 28.07 -18.06 -10.43
CA THR A 304 26.80 -18.64 -9.99
C THR A 304 25.70 -17.62 -10.21
N TYR A 305 24.48 -18.10 -10.46
CA TYR A 305 23.29 -17.26 -10.44
C TYR A 305 22.45 -17.57 -9.19
N GLN A 306 21.68 -16.58 -8.76
CA GLN A 306 20.63 -16.69 -7.77
C GLN A 306 19.42 -15.91 -8.29
N ILE A 307 18.25 -16.53 -8.30
CA ILE A 307 16.97 -15.85 -8.53
C ILE A 307 16.05 -16.16 -7.35
N ALA A 308 15.44 -15.12 -6.79
CA ALA A 308 14.73 -15.25 -5.52
C ALA A 308 13.52 -14.33 -5.42
N PHE A 309 12.52 -14.78 -4.66
CA PHE A 309 11.47 -13.92 -4.11
C PHE A 309 11.28 -14.20 -2.61
N HIS A 310 10.95 -13.14 -1.88
CA HIS A 310 10.61 -13.12 -0.46
C HIS A 310 9.39 -12.22 -0.34
N LEU A 311 8.25 -12.77 0.01
CA LEU A 311 6.96 -12.07 -0.07
C LEU A 311 6.20 -12.22 1.24
N PRO A 312 6.24 -11.19 2.10
CA PRO A 312 5.34 -11.03 3.23
C PRO A 312 3.89 -10.85 2.76
N TYR A 313 2.96 -11.44 3.50
CA TYR A 313 1.53 -11.33 3.27
C TYR A 313 0.75 -11.58 4.57
N TYR A 314 -0.55 -11.28 4.53
CA TYR A 314 -1.44 -11.51 5.65
C TYR A 314 -2.49 -12.56 5.31
N VAL A 315 -2.82 -13.39 6.30
CA VAL A 315 -3.81 -14.45 6.19
C VAL A 315 -4.94 -14.19 7.16
N TRP A 316 -6.18 -14.25 6.69
CA TRP A 316 -7.38 -14.13 7.53
C TRP A 316 -8.01 -15.50 7.75
N ARG A 317 -8.20 -15.92 9.01
CA ARG A 317 -8.95 -17.14 9.36
C ARG A 317 -9.94 -16.86 10.49
N SER A 318 -11.06 -17.59 10.46
CA SER A 318 -12.06 -17.58 11.53
C SER A 318 -11.91 -18.88 12.34
N SER A 319 -11.68 -18.77 13.64
CA SER A 319 -11.44 -19.92 14.52
C SER A 319 -11.89 -19.60 15.95
N PRO A 320 -12.28 -20.58 16.78
CA PRO A 320 -12.52 -20.33 18.21
C PRO A 320 -11.24 -20.00 19.00
N ILE A 321 -10.08 -20.46 18.54
CA ILE A 321 -8.79 -20.29 19.22
C ILE A 321 -7.76 -19.80 18.20
N PRO A 322 -6.94 -18.77 18.52
CA PRO A 322 -5.87 -18.36 17.63
C PRO A 322 -4.80 -19.44 17.54
N ASN A 323 -4.35 -19.74 16.33
CA ASN A 323 -3.07 -20.41 16.14
C ASN A 323 -1.96 -19.41 16.51
N LYS A 324 -0.84 -19.87 17.06
CA LYS A 324 0.28 -18.99 17.40
C LYS A 324 1.53 -19.52 16.74
N ASP A 325 2.35 -18.63 16.22
CA ASP A 325 3.66 -19.03 15.73
C ASP A 325 4.47 -19.57 16.91
N HIS A 326 4.85 -20.85 16.81
CA HIS A 326 5.63 -21.53 17.83
C HIS A 326 7.12 -21.16 17.77
N ARG A 327 7.55 -20.48 16.70
CA ARG A 327 8.92 -20.01 16.51
C ARG A 327 9.06 -18.64 17.15
N CYS A 328 10.17 -18.41 17.86
CA CYS A 328 10.39 -17.16 18.60
C CYS A 328 11.80 -16.60 18.40
N ILE A 329 11.91 -15.26 18.45
CA ILE A 329 13.16 -14.52 18.68
C ILE A 329 13.12 -14.02 20.12
N GLY A 330 14.01 -14.56 20.97
CA GLY A 330 13.87 -14.38 22.42
C GLY A 330 12.53 -14.96 22.92
N THR A 331 11.69 -14.10 23.51
CA THR A 331 10.34 -14.47 23.99
C THR A 331 9.22 -14.12 23.02
N GLU A 332 9.50 -13.35 21.98
CA GLU A 332 8.50 -12.86 21.04
C GLU A 332 8.33 -13.85 19.87
N PRO A 333 7.10 -14.12 19.43
CA PRO A 333 6.86 -14.97 18.27
C PRO A 333 7.47 -14.36 16.99
N LEU A 334 7.91 -15.20 16.06
CA LEU A 334 8.51 -14.76 14.80
C LEU A 334 7.52 -14.00 13.91
N ARG A 335 6.24 -14.40 13.97
CA ARG A 335 5.13 -13.79 13.24
C ARG A 335 4.03 -13.36 14.19
N GLU A 336 3.47 -12.17 13.97
CA GLU A 336 2.36 -11.68 14.78
C GLU A 336 1.06 -12.42 14.43
N THR A 337 0.31 -12.81 15.46
CA THR A 337 -1.10 -13.19 15.35
C THR A 337 -1.96 -12.13 16.01
N ARG A 338 -2.79 -11.46 15.22
CA ARG A 338 -3.66 -10.38 15.69
C ARG A 338 -5.11 -10.82 15.73
N ASN A 339 -5.74 -10.64 16.88
CA ASN A 339 -7.20 -10.76 17.00
C ASN A 339 -7.86 -9.55 16.33
N VAL A 340 -8.67 -9.78 15.29
CA VAL A 340 -9.40 -8.74 14.56
C VAL A 340 -10.92 -8.87 14.76
N SER A 341 -11.33 -9.58 15.80
CA SER A 341 -12.74 -9.84 16.12
C SER A 341 -13.50 -8.61 16.57
N PHE A 342 -12.83 -7.53 16.99
CA PHE A 342 -13.47 -6.23 17.23
C PHE A 342 -14.23 -5.73 16.00
N LEU A 343 -13.84 -6.18 14.80
CA LEU A 343 -14.55 -5.89 13.55
C LEU A 343 -15.92 -6.58 13.44
N ASN A 344 -16.17 -7.62 14.24
CA ASN A 344 -17.41 -8.39 14.25
C ASN A 344 -18.51 -7.74 15.10
N ASP A 345 -18.16 -6.84 16.02
CA ASP A 345 -19.12 -6.15 16.90
C ASP A 345 -20.17 -5.34 16.13
N ALA A 346 -19.91 -5.05 14.85
CA ALA A 346 -20.84 -4.41 13.93
C ALA A 346 -21.91 -5.35 13.32
N LEU A 347 -21.97 -6.65 13.61
CA LEU A 347 -22.92 -7.57 12.96
C LEU A 347 -24.15 -7.89 13.84
N PRO A 348 -25.38 -7.48 13.46
CA PRO A 348 -26.59 -7.98 14.10
C PRO A 348 -26.86 -9.42 13.64
N GLY A 349 -26.96 -10.37 14.58
CA GLY A 349 -27.49 -11.71 14.33
C GLY A 349 -26.51 -12.67 13.64
N CYS A 350 -25.31 -12.85 14.18
CA CYS A 350 -24.44 -13.95 13.78
C CYS A 350 -25.19 -15.29 13.95
N LEU A 351 -25.26 -16.06 12.86
CA LEU A 351 -25.84 -17.42 12.86
C LEU A 351 -25.13 -18.28 13.92
N PRO A 352 -25.84 -19.18 14.62
CA PRO A 352 -25.33 -19.91 15.79
C PRO A 352 -24.12 -20.84 15.53
N ASN A 353 -23.64 -20.97 14.28
CA ASN A 353 -22.61 -21.94 13.88
C ASN A 353 -21.35 -21.32 13.22
N SER A 354 -21.15 -20.00 13.22
CA SER A 354 -19.89 -19.40 12.74
C SER A 354 -18.88 -19.23 13.88
N PRO A 355 -17.56 -19.44 13.67
CA PRO A 355 -16.56 -19.18 14.69
C PRO A 355 -16.69 -17.73 15.19
N PRO A 356 -16.68 -17.49 16.51
CA PRO A 356 -16.94 -16.15 17.05
C PRO A 356 -15.77 -15.18 16.80
N PHE A 357 -14.56 -15.70 16.54
CA PHE A 357 -13.35 -14.89 16.42
C PHE A 357 -12.72 -14.97 15.04
N ASP A 358 -12.23 -13.82 14.60
CA ASP A 358 -11.43 -13.63 13.40
C ASP A 358 -10.00 -13.27 13.81
N PHE A 359 -9.04 -13.89 13.14
CA PHE A 359 -7.62 -13.69 13.36
C PHE A 359 -6.92 -13.36 12.04
N LEU A 360 -5.93 -12.49 12.16
CA LEU A 360 -5.04 -12.10 11.09
C LEU A 360 -3.63 -12.56 11.44
N TYR A 361 -2.99 -13.27 10.52
CA TYR A 361 -1.69 -13.89 10.72
C TYR A 361 -0.67 -13.29 9.75
N GLU A 362 0.51 -12.95 10.24
CA GLU A 362 1.65 -12.63 9.40
C GLU A 362 2.26 -13.90 8.82
N ALA A 363 2.52 -13.91 7.53
CA ALA A 363 3.10 -15.05 6.84
C ALA A 363 4.05 -14.58 5.74
N GLN A 364 5.06 -15.38 5.44
CA GLN A 364 5.96 -15.13 4.34
C GLN A 364 6.24 -16.40 3.54
N MET A 365 6.32 -16.23 2.22
CA MET A 365 6.89 -17.24 1.33
C MET A 365 8.25 -16.76 0.84
N SER A 366 9.22 -17.65 0.82
CA SER A 366 10.56 -17.37 0.30
C SER A 366 11.01 -18.50 -0.60
N CYS A 367 11.42 -18.18 -1.81
CA CYS A 367 11.93 -19.14 -2.78
C CYS A 367 13.27 -18.63 -3.31
N VAL A 368 14.28 -19.48 -3.32
CA VAL A 368 15.59 -19.20 -3.88
C VAL A 368 16.01 -20.34 -4.77
N ILE A 369 16.29 -20.03 -6.04
CA ILE A 369 16.89 -20.95 -7.00
C ILE A 369 18.30 -20.45 -7.29
N ALA A 370 19.31 -21.30 -7.09
CA ALA A 370 20.71 -20.94 -7.31
C ALA A 370 21.51 -22.08 -7.91
N GLY A 371 22.43 -21.78 -8.83
CA GLY A 371 23.20 -22.82 -9.51
C GLY A 371 24.36 -22.30 -10.34
N PHE A 372 25.04 -23.24 -10.99
CA PHE A 372 26.13 -22.96 -11.93
C PHE A 372 25.63 -22.95 -13.36
N ASP A 373 24.78 -23.94 -13.65
CA ASP A 373 24.25 -24.13 -14.98
C ASP A 373 22.74 -24.44 -15.00
N LYS A 374 22.22 -24.67 -16.20
CA LYS A 374 20.82 -25.07 -16.39
C LYS A 374 20.50 -26.46 -15.85
N TRP A 375 21.51 -27.30 -15.60
CA TRP A 375 21.34 -28.69 -15.17
C TRP A 375 21.57 -28.85 -13.66
N SER A 376 22.57 -28.15 -13.12
CA SER A 376 23.04 -28.27 -11.73
C SER A 376 22.67 -27.03 -10.92
N TRP A 377 21.59 -27.17 -10.13
CA TRP A 377 21.04 -26.07 -9.33
C TRP A 377 20.27 -26.57 -8.10
N ASP A 378 20.09 -25.67 -7.15
CA ASP A 378 19.40 -25.89 -5.89
C ASP A 378 18.20 -24.98 -5.74
N GLY A 379 17.14 -25.53 -5.17
CA GLY A 379 15.96 -24.78 -4.75
C GLY A 379 15.79 -24.86 -3.23
N TYR A 380 15.55 -23.72 -2.61
CA TYR A 380 15.11 -23.63 -1.21
C TYR A 380 13.79 -22.89 -1.16
N PHE A 381 12.77 -23.50 -0.53
CA PHE A 381 11.47 -22.88 -0.35
C PHE A 381 11.08 -22.91 1.13
N PHE A 382 10.80 -21.74 1.69
CA PHE A 382 10.34 -21.57 3.07
C PHE A 382 8.91 -21.03 3.03
N CYS A 383 7.98 -21.76 3.63
CA CYS A 383 6.57 -21.41 3.70
C CYS A 383 6.13 -21.31 5.16
N ASP A 384 5.60 -20.17 5.57
CA ASP A 384 4.85 -20.08 6.83
C ASP A 384 3.48 -20.76 6.66
N ALA A 385 3.15 -21.72 7.52
CA ALA A 385 1.92 -22.52 7.49
C ALA A 385 1.27 -22.70 8.88
N TYR A 386 1.89 -22.18 9.95
CA TYR A 386 1.43 -22.29 11.34
C TYR A 386 -0.02 -21.84 11.59
N PHE A 387 -0.57 -20.98 10.72
CA PHE A 387 -1.90 -20.39 10.88
C PHE A 387 -3.06 -21.34 10.55
N ASP A 388 -2.81 -22.47 9.88
CA ASP A 388 -3.82 -23.46 9.48
C ASP A 388 -3.72 -24.78 10.31
N ASP A 389 -3.18 -24.72 11.53
CA ASP A 389 -3.12 -25.90 12.42
C ASP A 389 -4.51 -26.50 12.67
N GLY A 390 -4.64 -27.82 12.40
CA GLY A 390 -5.89 -28.57 12.53
C GLY A 390 -6.82 -28.49 11.31
N ASP A 391 -6.48 -27.71 10.28
CA ASP A 391 -7.18 -27.71 9.00
C ASP A 391 -6.74 -28.94 8.17
N PRO A 392 -7.67 -29.79 7.68
CA PRO A 392 -7.32 -30.91 6.80
C PRO A 392 -6.65 -30.47 5.49
N ASP A 393 -6.89 -29.23 5.05
CA ASP A 393 -6.32 -28.65 3.84
C ASP A 393 -5.03 -27.84 4.14
N LYS A 394 -4.48 -27.93 5.35
CA LYS A 394 -3.21 -27.27 5.74
C LYS A 394 -2.09 -27.65 4.78
N GLU A 395 -1.43 -26.65 4.23
CA GLU A 395 -0.19 -26.86 3.47
C GLU A 395 0.88 -27.44 4.39
N SER A 396 1.25 -28.70 4.17
CA SER A 396 2.22 -29.42 5.00
C SER A 396 3.07 -30.35 4.16
N VAL A 397 4.28 -30.64 4.65
CA VAL A 397 5.17 -31.64 4.04
C VAL A 397 4.51 -33.02 3.95
N GLY A 398 3.63 -33.35 4.90
CA GLY A 398 2.88 -34.61 4.91
C GLY A 398 1.84 -34.69 3.79
N LEU A 399 1.14 -33.59 3.50
CA LEU A 399 0.14 -33.53 2.43
C LEU A 399 0.76 -33.84 1.06
N TYR A 400 1.88 -33.17 0.73
CA TYR A 400 2.60 -33.43 -0.52
C TYR A 400 3.18 -34.83 -0.61
N TYR A 401 3.63 -35.40 0.51
CA TYR A 401 4.09 -36.77 0.52
C TYR A 401 2.95 -37.76 0.26
N LEU A 402 1.77 -37.57 0.86
CA LEU A 402 0.61 -38.44 0.64
C LEU A 402 0.07 -38.35 -0.78
N ASP A 403 -0.03 -37.14 -1.34
CA ASP A 403 -0.40 -36.93 -2.75
C ASP A 403 0.55 -37.69 -3.70
N ASN A 404 1.82 -37.87 -3.30
CA ASN A 404 2.85 -38.60 -4.03
C ASN A 404 2.85 -40.12 -3.83
N GLN A 405 2.00 -40.66 -2.94
CA GLN A 405 1.93 -42.10 -2.61
C GLN A 405 0.68 -42.80 -3.22
N GLY A 406 -0.14 -42.10 -4.01
CA GLY A 406 -1.36 -42.64 -4.64
C GLY A 406 -1.11 -43.59 -5.82
N ASP A 407 -2.11 -44.43 -6.15
CA ASP A 407 -2.06 -45.46 -7.22
C ASP A 407 -1.94 -44.89 -8.65
N GLU A 408 -2.18 -43.59 -8.87
CA GLU A 408 -1.95 -42.90 -10.15
C GLU A 408 -0.66 -42.05 -10.07
N LEU A 409 0.37 -42.49 -10.81
CA LEU A 409 1.71 -41.90 -10.94
C LEU A 409 1.74 -40.43 -11.40
N VAL A 410 1.38 -39.48 -10.55
CA VAL A 410 1.72 -38.06 -10.77
C VAL A 410 2.37 -37.53 -9.51
N LEU A 411 3.69 -37.63 -9.45
CA LEU A 411 4.45 -36.96 -8.40
C LEU A 411 4.27 -35.44 -8.55
N VAL A 412 3.89 -34.74 -7.49
CA VAL A 412 3.59 -33.31 -7.45
C VAL A 412 4.74 -32.48 -6.86
N ASP A 413 5.05 -31.36 -7.51
CA ASP A 413 6.10 -30.45 -7.07
C ASP A 413 5.59 -29.54 -5.92
N PRO A 414 6.20 -29.59 -4.72
CA PRO A 414 5.74 -28.80 -3.59
C PRO A 414 6.00 -27.30 -3.78
N PHE A 415 7.03 -26.87 -4.51
CA PHE A 415 7.28 -25.44 -4.75
C PHE A 415 6.16 -24.85 -5.61
N ALA A 416 5.69 -25.60 -6.61
CA ALA A 416 4.58 -25.20 -7.49
C ALA A 416 3.20 -25.66 -6.98
N ARG A 417 3.08 -26.02 -5.70
CA ARG A 417 1.81 -26.41 -5.06
C ARG A 417 1.08 -27.54 -5.80
N GLY A 418 1.84 -28.42 -6.44
CA GLY A 418 1.37 -29.54 -7.26
C GLY A 418 0.79 -29.19 -8.63
N GLU A 419 0.93 -27.95 -9.11
CA GLU A 419 0.61 -27.60 -10.50
C GLU A 419 1.65 -28.09 -11.51
N LEU A 420 2.87 -28.40 -11.05
CA LEU A 420 3.90 -29.08 -11.83
C LEU A 420 4.02 -30.54 -11.41
N SER A 421 4.12 -31.43 -12.38
CA SER A 421 4.51 -32.83 -12.15
C SER A 421 6.03 -32.93 -12.00
N THR A 422 6.51 -33.70 -11.03
CA THR A 422 7.95 -33.98 -10.89
C THR A 422 8.45 -35.05 -11.87
N ASP A 423 7.56 -35.68 -12.64
CA ASP A 423 7.91 -36.65 -13.70
C ASP A 423 8.26 -35.98 -15.02
N ARG A 424 7.89 -34.71 -15.18
CA ARG A 424 8.34 -33.84 -16.28
C ARG A 424 8.76 -32.45 -15.75
N PRO A 425 9.86 -32.38 -14.97
CA PRO A 425 10.37 -31.11 -14.50
C PRO A 425 10.71 -30.14 -15.64
N LEU A 426 10.68 -28.84 -15.33
CA LEU A 426 11.19 -27.83 -16.22
C LEU A 426 12.71 -27.82 -16.12
N GLU A 427 13.40 -28.27 -17.18
CA GLU A 427 14.86 -28.30 -17.24
C GLU A 427 15.49 -26.91 -17.06
N ASN A 428 14.81 -25.85 -17.51
CA ASN A 428 15.32 -24.49 -17.37
C ASN A 428 14.99 -23.93 -15.97
N PRO A 429 16.00 -23.61 -15.13
CA PRO A 429 15.82 -23.15 -13.75
C PRO A 429 15.03 -21.85 -13.65
N ILE A 430 15.07 -21.00 -14.69
CA ILE A 430 14.32 -19.75 -14.67
C ILE A 430 12.87 -19.95 -15.10
N ASN A 431 12.59 -20.83 -16.07
CA ASN A 431 11.21 -21.23 -16.35
C ASN A 431 10.58 -21.90 -15.12
N TYR A 432 11.35 -22.71 -14.40
CA TYR A 432 10.95 -23.29 -13.13
C TYR A 432 10.64 -22.20 -12.10
N PHE A 433 11.57 -21.26 -11.86
CA PHE A 433 11.35 -20.13 -10.96
C PHE A 433 10.11 -19.32 -11.32
N LEU A 434 9.93 -18.92 -12.58
CA LEU A 434 8.80 -18.12 -13.03
C LEU A 434 7.47 -18.86 -12.82
N THR A 435 7.45 -20.17 -13.05
CA THR A 435 6.25 -20.98 -12.80
C THR A 435 5.93 -21.04 -11.32
N VAL A 436 6.91 -21.31 -10.46
CA VAL A 436 6.76 -21.30 -9.00
C VAL A 436 6.30 -19.91 -8.52
N PHE A 437 6.94 -18.86 -9.01
CA PHE A 437 6.64 -17.48 -8.62
C PHE A 437 5.21 -17.10 -9.02
N ARG A 438 4.77 -17.43 -10.23
CA ARG A 438 3.39 -17.26 -10.70
C ARG A 438 2.38 -17.93 -9.77
N VAL A 439 2.56 -19.23 -9.48
CA VAL A 439 1.66 -19.99 -8.60
C VAL A 439 1.58 -19.39 -7.21
N ARG A 440 2.74 -19.07 -6.62
CA ARG A 440 2.83 -18.57 -5.25
C ARG A 440 2.36 -17.12 -5.12
N LEU A 441 2.64 -16.28 -6.11
CA LEU A 441 2.11 -14.92 -6.15
C LEU A 441 0.58 -14.92 -6.27
N CYS A 442 0.02 -15.83 -7.08
CA CYS A 442 -1.44 -16.02 -7.15
C CYS A 442 -2.02 -16.46 -5.79
N GLN A 443 -1.37 -17.37 -5.08
CA GLN A 443 -1.78 -17.75 -3.72
C GLN A 443 -1.77 -16.55 -2.77
N ILE A 444 -0.71 -15.75 -2.78
CA ILE A 444 -0.58 -14.54 -1.96
C ILE A 444 -1.65 -13.50 -2.32
N GLN A 445 -1.90 -13.28 -3.60
CA GLN A 445 -2.95 -12.38 -4.08
C GLN A 445 -4.33 -12.82 -3.57
N ASN A 446 -4.61 -14.13 -3.55
CA ASN A 446 -5.89 -14.65 -3.06
C ASN A 446 -6.07 -14.41 -1.56
N GLU A 447 -5.01 -14.55 -0.76
CA GLU A 447 -5.07 -14.23 0.68
C GLU A 447 -5.26 -12.73 0.91
N TRP A 448 -4.54 -11.87 0.17
CA TRP A 448 -4.77 -10.43 0.19
C TRP A 448 -6.20 -10.04 -0.19
N GLN A 449 -6.73 -10.66 -1.24
CA GLN A 449 -8.09 -10.43 -1.71
C GLN A 449 -9.11 -10.79 -0.62
N ARG A 450 -8.90 -11.88 0.14
CA ARG A 450 -9.72 -12.25 1.29
C ARG A 450 -9.64 -11.23 2.42
N VAL A 451 -8.42 -10.81 2.80
CA VAL A 451 -8.20 -9.79 3.84
C VAL A 451 -8.94 -8.49 3.48
N VAL A 452 -8.71 -7.96 2.27
CA VAL A 452 -9.34 -6.71 1.81
C VAL A 452 -10.87 -6.85 1.73
N ASN A 453 -11.39 -7.98 1.24
CA ASN A 453 -12.83 -8.21 1.16
C ASN A 453 -13.49 -8.29 2.54
N ASN A 454 -12.85 -8.94 3.52
CA ASN A 454 -13.34 -8.99 4.89
C ASN A 454 -13.37 -7.59 5.50
N LEU A 455 -12.30 -6.81 5.38
CA LEU A 455 -12.25 -5.43 5.88
C LEU A 455 -13.32 -4.55 5.23
N LEU A 456 -13.45 -4.63 3.90
CA LEU A 456 -14.45 -3.89 3.12
C LEU A 456 -15.88 -4.26 3.53
N ARG A 457 -16.13 -5.52 3.84
CA ARG A 457 -17.42 -5.97 4.37
C ARG A 457 -17.68 -5.37 5.75
N ARG A 458 -16.70 -5.43 6.67
CA ARG A 458 -16.85 -4.96 8.06
C ARG A 458 -17.04 -3.44 8.13
N ILE A 459 -16.24 -2.66 7.42
CA ILE A 459 -16.41 -1.19 7.37
C ILE A 459 -17.77 -0.77 6.79
N ARG A 460 -18.27 -1.47 5.75
CA ARG A 460 -19.60 -1.17 5.18
C ARG A 460 -20.72 -1.40 6.19
N ILE A 461 -20.59 -2.45 7.00
CA ILE A 461 -21.57 -2.79 8.03
C ILE A 461 -21.48 -1.80 9.20
N PHE A 462 -20.27 -1.50 9.67
CA PHE A 462 -20.01 -0.47 10.67
C PHE A 462 -20.63 0.87 10.27
N ILE A 463 -20.31 1.40 9.07
CA ILE A 463 -20.87 2.66 8.57
C ILE A 463 -22.41 2.63 8.53
N ARG A 464 -23.01 1.50 8.13
CA ARG A 464 -24.47 1.34 8.07
C ARG A 464 -25.11 1.37 9.46
N ASN A 465 -24.49 0.74 10.45
CA ASN A 465 -24.99 0.72 11.82
C ASN A 465 -24.76 2.05 12.53
N GLU A 466 -23.62 2.69 12.29
CA GLU A 466 -23.31 4.00 12.87
C GLU A 466 -24.27 5.08 12.41
N TYR A 467 -24.78 5.03 11.18
CA TYR A 467 -25.86 5.91 10.76
C TYR A 467 -27.08 5.87 11.71
N ARG A 468 -27.35 4.70 12.33
CA ARG A 468 -28.43 4.54 13.32
C ARG A 468 -28.05 5.09 14.70
N THR A 469 -26.80 4.94 15.12
CA THR A 469 -26.27 5.55 16.36
C THR A 469 -26.30 7.08 16.26
N LEU A 470 -25.82 7.60 15.13
CA LEU A 470 -25.83 9.02 14.74
C LEU A 470 -27.26 9.59 14.63
N SER A 471 -28.27 8.79 14.25
CA SER A 471 -29.66 9.26 14.21
C SER A 471 -30.32 9.35 15.58
N LYS A 472 -29.95 8.49 16.54
CA LYS A 472 -30.54 8.44 17.89
C LYS A 472 -30.11 9.59 18.82
N ALA A 473 -29.01 10.28 18.50
CA ALA A 473 -28.53 11.47 19.21
C ALA A 473 -29.60 12.56 19.42
N ARG A 474 -30.58 12.62 18.51
CA ARG A 474 -31.59 13.68 18.42
C ARG A 474 -32.80 13.47 19.33
N GLU A 475 -32.92 12.28 19.90
CA GLU A 475 -34.09 11.85 20.68
C GLU A 475 -33.77 11.72 22.17
N CYS A 476 -32.51 11.92 22.58
CA CYS A 476 -32.10 11.86 23.98
C CYS A 476 -32.80 12.96 24.77
N SER A 477 -33.80 12.56 25.54
CA SER A 477 -34.63 13.43 26.36
C SER A 477 -34.14 13.49 27.81
N SER A 478 -33.25 12.56 28.20
CA SER A 478 -32.70 12.42 29.54
C SER A 478 -31.16 12.39 29.58
N SER A 479 -30.59 12.78 30.73
CA SER A 479 -29.13 12.76 30.96
C SER A 479 -28.52 11.36 30.83
N LYS A 480 -29.22 10.29 31.25
CA LYS A 480 -28.74 8.91 31.08
C LYS A 480 -28.67 8.47 29.61
N GLU A 481 -29.61 8.92 28.78
CA GLU A 481 -29.58 8.62 27.33
C GLU A 481 -28.44 9.36 26.63
N ALA A 482 -28.15 10.60 27.06
CA ALA A 482 -27.03 11.38 26.56
C ALA A 482 -25.67 10.77 26.94
N ASP A 483 -25.50 10.31 28.19
CA ASP A 483 -24.29 9.61 28.65
C ASP A 483 -24.07 8.31 27.86
N ASN A 484 -25.13 7.52 27.68
CA ASN A 484 -25.09 6.30 26.89
C ASN A 484 -24.75 6.59 25.41
N HIS A 485 -25.22 7.70 24.85
CA HIS A 485 -24.90 8.13 23.49
C HIS A 485 -23.44 8.58 23.34
N ALA A 486 -22.91 9.36 24.28
CA ALA A 486 -21.49 9.74 24.30
C ALA A 486 -20.58 8.52 24.44
N GLN A 487 -20.95 7.56 25.29
CA GLN A 487 -20.23 6.29 25.43
C GLN A 487 -20.26 5.47 24.14
N ASN A 488 -21.39 5.43 23.42
CA ASN A 488 -21.47 4.80 22.10
C ASN A 488 -20.54 5.49 21.09
N ILE A 489 -20.53 6.82 21.01
CA ILE A 489 -19.61 7.56 20.13
C ILE A 489 -18.15 7.23 20.47
N GLN A 490 -17.80 7.18 21.75
CA GLN A 490 -16.45 6.84 22.19
C GLN A 490 -16.05 5.40 21.77
N SER A 491 -16.95 4.43 21.90
CA SER A 491 -16.74 3.07 21.41
C SER A 491 -16.50 3.03 19.89
N CYS A 492 -17.24 3.85 19.13
CA CYS A 492 -17.09 3.95 17.69
C CYS A 492 -15.75 4.59 17.28
N LEU A 493 -15.31 5.61 18.02
CA LEU A 493 -13.99 6.20 17.84
C LEU A 493 -12.87 5.20 18.15
N SER A 494 -13.02 4.38 19.20
CA SER A 494 -12.09 3.29 19.50
C SER A 494 -12.02 2.28 18.35
N TRP A 495 -13.19 1.84 17.86
CA TRP A 495 -13.27 0.93 16.73
C TRP A 495 -12.59 1.49 15.48
N ILE A 496 -12.82 2.77 15.16
CA ILE A 496 -12.19 3.41 13.99
C ILE A 496 -10.68 3.52 14.17
N ALA A 497 -10.20 3.86 15.37
CA ALA A 497 -8.77 3.95 15.65
C ALA A 497 -8.08 2.58 15.45
N GLU A 498 -8.66 1.51 15.99
CA GLU A 498 -8.15 0.15 15.82
C GLU A 498 -8.21 -0.31 14.35
N PHE A 499 -9.29 0.00 13.62
CA PHE A 499 -9.39 -0.27 12.19
C PHE A 499 -8.33 0.49 11.38
N MET A 500 -8.10 1.78 11.69
CA MET A 500 -7.10 2.59 10.99
C MET A 500 -5.68 2.11 11.24
N ASP A 501 -5.32 1.72 12.47
CA ASP A 501 -4.02 1.10 12.76
C ASP A 501 -3.81 -0.19 11.94
N LEU A 502 -4.85 -1.03 11.85
CA LEU A 502 -4.80 -2.23 11.03
C LEU A 502 -4.63 -1.90 9.53
N GLN A 503 -5.37 -0.92 9.01
CA GLN A 503 -5.24 -0.48 7.61
C GLN A 503 -3.84 0.02 7.27
N ILE A 504 -3.21 0.80 8.16
CA ILE A 504 -1.87 1.35 7.94
C ILE A 504 -0.85 0.21 7.75
N ARG A 505 -0.86 -0.77 8.65
CA ARG A 505 0.05 -1.92 8.59
C ARG A 505 -0.13 -2.74 7.31
N LEU A 506 -1.39 -3.04 6.97
CA LEU A 506 -1.73 -3.79 5.76
C LEU A 506 -1.32 -3.05 4.48
N SER A 507 -1.62 -1.75 4.39
CA SER A 507 -1.23 -0.92 3.25
C SER A 507 0.28 -0.82 3.12
N GLU A 508 1.03 -0.68 4.22
CA GLU A 508 2.49 -0.61 4.19
C GLU A 508 3.09 -1.91 3.65
N CYS A 509 2.68 -3.07 4.19
CA CYS A 509 3.16 -4.37 3.72
C CYS A 509 2.87 -4.59 2.23
N LEU A 510 1.64 -4.33 1.80
CA LEU A 510 1.25 -4.53 0.40
C LEU A 510 1.95 -3.53 -0.54
N SER A 511 2.13 -2.27 -0.12
CA SER A 511 2.87 -1.27 -0.89
C SER A 511 4.31 -1.69 -1.11
N LYS A 512 5.01 -2.15 -0.07
CA LYS A 512 6.40 -2.64 -0.21
C LYS A 512 6.49 -3.83 -1.17
N THR A 513 5.50 -4.73 -1.16
CA THR A 513 5.43 -5.87 -2.10
C THR A 513 5.22 -5.42 -3.54
N VAL A 514 4.33 -4.46 -3.80
CA VAL A 514 4.13 -3.88 -5.14
C VAL A 514 5.40 -3.17 -5.61
N ASP A 515 6.02 -2.35 -4.76
CA ASP A 515 7.27 -1.65 -5.06
C ASP A 515 8.42 -2.62 -5.39
N ALA A 516 8.50 -3.75 -4.70
CA ALA A 516 9.46 -4.81 -5.01
C ALA A 516 9.22 -5.41 -6.40
N GLY A 517 7.95 -5.62 -6.78
CA GLY A 517 7.55 -6.04 -8.12
C GLY A 517 7.95 -5.04 -9.19
N GLU A 518 7.66 -3.75 -8.98
CA GLU A 518 8.04 -2.69 -9.93
C GLU A 518 9.56 -2.60 -10.13
N LYS A 519 10.35 -2.68 -9.04
CA LYS A 519 11.82 -2.70 -9.10
C LYS A 519 12.36 -3.90 -9.86
N PHE A 520 11.78 -5.08 -9.64
CA PHE A 520 12.14 -6.29 -10.37
C PHE A 520 11.94 -6.11 -11.88
N TRP A 521 10.82 -5.53 -12.29
CA TRP A 521 10.56 -5.26 -13.72
C TRP A 521 11.49 -4.19 -14.31
N LEU A 522 11.92 -3.21 -13.53
CA LEU A 522 12.83 -2.17 -14.00
C LEU A 522 14.28 -2.64 -14.14
N ASN A 523 14.74 -3.52 -13.23
CA ASN A 523 16.17 -3.84 -13.12
C ASN A 523 16.55 -5.18 -13.73
N ASP A 524 15.66 -6.18 -13.69
CA ASP A 524 16.02 -7.56 -14.00
C ASP A 524 15.44 -8.06 -15.34
N THR A 525 14.46 -7.37 -15.94
CA THR A 525 13.76 -7.81 -17.16
C THR A 525 14.71 -8.04 -18.34
N ASP A 526 15.70 -7.17 -18.55
CA ASP A 526 16.67 -7.31 -19.64
C ASP A 526 17.55 -8.57 -19.48
N HIS A 527 17.90 -8.92 -18.24
CA HIS A 527 18.68 -10.12 -17.95
C HIS A 527 17.84 -11.39 -18.06
N LEU A 528 16.56 -11.29 -17.70
CA LEU A 528 15.56 -12.34 -17.80
C LEU A 528 15.27 -12.67 -19.27
N GLU A 529 14.95 -11.68 -20.11
CA GLU A 529 14.66 -11.88 -21.54
C GLU A 529 15.81 -12.54 -22.33
N ALA A 530 17.06 -12.37 -21.88
CA ALA A 530 18.24 -12.99 -22.49
C ALA A 530 18.42 -14.48 -22.14
N LEU A 531 17.70 -15.04 -21.15
CA LEU A 531 17.98 -16.34 -20.56
C LEU A 531 16.86 -17.39 -20.69
N PHE A 532 15.70 -17.05 -21.29
CA PHE A 532 14.54 -17.97 -21.36
C PHE A 532 14.23 -18.48 -22.76
N GLU A 533 13.58 -19.65 -22.82
CA GLU A 533 12.99 -20.16 -24.06
C GLU A 533 11.60 -19.54 -24.34
N PRO A 534 11.20 -19.34 -25.61
CA PRO A 534 10.12 -18.41 -25.98
C PRO A 534 8.70 -18.75 -25.49
N ASP A 535 8.34 -20.02 -25.29
CA ASP A 535 6.92 -20.40 -25.23
C ASP A 535 6.33 -20.41 -23.80
N GLN A 536 7.03 -21.00 -22.81
CA GLN A 536 6.46 -21.23 -21.47
C GLN A 536 6.75 -20.08 -20.47
N GLY A 537 7.92 -19.44 -20.58
CA GLY A 537 8.30 -18.32 -19.73
C GLY A 537 7.46 -17.06 -19.99
N ARG A 538 7.06 -16.80 -21.24
CA ARG A 538 6.27 -15.62 -21.62
C ARG A 538 4.88 -15.61 -20.99
N LEU A 539 4.19 -16.75 -20.95
CA LEU A 539 2.87 -16.88 -20.32
C LEU A 539 2.98 -16.58 -18.82
N SER A 540 3.96 -17.16 -18.15
CA SER A 540 4.19 -16.93 -16.72
C SER A 540 4.46 -15.45 -16.41
N VAL A 541 5.32 -14.78 -17.20
CA VAL A 541 5.59 -13.33 -17.02
C VAL A 541 4.32 -12.50 -17.18
N SER A 542 3.47 -12.82 -18.16
CA SER A 542 2.20 -12.11 -18.37
C SER A 542 1.27 -12.25 -17.16
N GLU A 543 1.09 -13.47 -16.66
CA GLU A 543 0.23 -13.75 -15.49
C GLU A 543 0.79 -13.11 -14.20
N ILE A 544 2.12 -13.10 -14.02
CA ILE A 544 2.75 -12.41 -12.88
C ILE A 544 2.47 -10.90 -12.95
N LYS A 545 2.61 -10.27 -14.13
CA LYS A 545 2.30 -8.84 -14.32
C LYS A 545 0.84 -8.53 -14.03
N GLU A 546 -0.08 -9.37 -14.50
CA GLU A 546 -1.51 -9.26 -14.21
C GLU A 546 -1.77 -9.33 -12.70
N THR A 547 -1.17 -10.32 -12.03
CA THR A 547 -1.30 -10.50 -10.57
C THR A 547 -0.80 -9.27 -9.79
N PHE A 548 0.32 -8.65 -10.19
CA PHE A 548 0.78 -7.38 -9.59
C PHE A 548 -0.20 -6.22 -9.83
N GLY A 549 -0.84 -6.18 -11.01
CA GLY A 549 -1.91 -5.22 -11.29
C GLY A 549 -3.10 -5.38 -10.33
N GLU A 550 -3.47 -6.61 -10.00
CA GLU A 550 -4.52 -6.90 -9.00
C GLU A 550 -4.10 -6.50 -7.58
N LEU A 551 -2.86 -6.82 -7.17
CA LEU A 551 -2.31 -6.39 -5.87
C LEU A 551 -2.33 -4.86 -5.74
N GLN A 552 -2.02 -4.13 -6.81
CA GLN A 552 -2.09 -2.67 -6.84
C GLN A 552 -3.54 -2.16 -6.68
N LEU A 553 -4.52 -2.82 -7.29
CA LEU A 553 -5.93 -2.48 -7.10
C LEU A 553 -6.40 -2.73 -5.65
N LEU A 554 -5.93 -3.80 -5.02
CA LEU A 554 -6.18 -4.09 -3.61
C LEU A 554 -5.60 -3.00 -2.69
N LEU A 555 -4.37 -2.55 -2.96
CA LEU A 555 -3.74 -1.45 -2.24
C LEU A 555 -4.54 -0.14 -2.36
N GLN A 556 -4.99 0.21 -3.56
CA GLN A 556 -5.86 1.37 -3.78
C GLN A 556 -7.18 1.26 -2.99
N THR A 557 -7.71 0.05 -2.88
CA THR A 557 -8.95 -0.23 -2.13
C THR A 557 -8.75 -0.04 -0.62
N LEU A 558 -7.63 -0.50 -0.05
CA LEU A 558 -7.24 -0.23 1.35
C LEU A 558 -7.12 1.28 1.62
N ASN A 559 -6.39 2.01 0.75
CA ASN A 559 -6.19 3.45 0.91
C ASN A 559 -7.51 4.27 0.82
N SER A 560 -8.44 3.83 -0.03
CA SER A 560 -9.79 4.40 -0.11
C SER A 560 -10.59 4.17 1.18
N MET A 561 -10.51 2.98 1.78
CA MET A 561 -11.15 2.69 3.06
C MET A 561 -10.61 3.56 4.20
N ALA A 562 -9.29 3.74 4.28
CA ALA A 562 -8.65 4.62 5.26
C ALA A 562 -9.18 6.07 5.17
N THR A 563 -9.29 6.59 3.95
CA THR A 563 -9.83 7.94 3.70
C THR A 563 -11.29 8.07 4.18
N ARG A 564 -12.11 7.04 3.99
CA ARG A 564 -13.50 7.03 4.46
C ARG A 564 -13.61 6.96 5.99
N CYS A 565 -12.78 6.15 6.63
CA CYS A 565 -12.72 6.07 8.10
C CYS A 565 -12.27 7.37 8.74
N ASP A 566 -11.26 8.05 8.19
CA ASP A 566 -10.77 9.31 8.75
C ASP A 566 -11.84 10.42 8.68
N ASN A 567 -12.61 10.47 7.59
CA ASN A 567 -13.75 11.37 7.48
C ASN A 567 -14.84 11.06 8.53
N LEU A 568 -15.11 9.78 8.79
CA LEU A 568 -16.09 9.37 9.82
C LEU A 568 -15.60 9.69 11.23
N ARG A 569 -14.32 9.43 11.52
CA ARG A 569 -13.68 9.77 12.80
C ARG A 569 -13.85 11.25 13.13
N ARG A 570 -13.47 12.13 12.20
CA ARG A 570 -13.61 13.59 12.35
C ARG A 570 -15.07 14.01 12.60
N SER A 571 -16.04 13.33 11.97
CA SER A 571 -17.47 13.58 12.18
C SER A 571 -17.93 13.20 13.59
N LEU A 572 -17.49 12.04 14.09
CA LEU A 572 -17.80 11.56 15.44
C LEU A 572 -17.10 12.38 16.53
N GLU A 573 -15.82 12.73 16.34
CA GLU A 573 -15.07 13.62 17.25
C GLU A 573 -15.76 14.98 17.37
N ALA A 574 -16.21 15.55 16.24
CA ALA A 574 -16.98 16.80 16.25
C ALA A 574 -18.28 16.69 17.06
N GLN A 575 -18.96 15.54 17.04
CA GLN A 575 -20.17 15.31 17.82
C GLN A 575 -19.88 15.14 19.32
N LEU A 576 -18.84 14.39 19.66
CA LEU A 576 -18.41 14.23 21.06
C LEU A 576 -17.99 15.57 21.67
N HIS A 577 -17.25 16.39 20.91
CA HIS A 577 -16.86 17.75 21.33
C HIS A 577 -18.07 18.67 21.52
N VAL A 578 -19.16 18.49 20.77
CA VAL A 578 -20.41 19.20 21.01
C VAL A 578 -21.07 18.74 22.32
N HIS A 579 -21.08 17.43 22.62
CA HIS A 579 -21.69 16.87 23.83
C HIS A 579 -20.95 17.26 25.13
N VAL A 580 -19.64 17.04 25.23
CA VAL A 580 -18.85 17.30 26.45
C VAL A 580 -18.86 18.79 26.80
N ASN A 581 -18.81 19.65 25.79
CA ASN A 581 -18.82 21.09 26.00
C ASN A 581 -20.23 21.67 26.17
N ALA A 582 -21.31 20.97 25.78
CA ALA A 582 -22.68 21.42 26.03
C ALA A 582 -23.03 21.33 27.52
N GLU A 583 -22.69 20.23 28.21
CA GLU A 583 -23.00 20.08 29.64
C GLU A 583 -22.21 21.05 30.54
N HIS A 584 -20.91 21.20 30.29
CA HIS A 584 -20.08 22.13 31.07
C HIS A 584 -20.50 23.59 30.87
N ARG A 585 -20.86 23.96 29.64
CA ARG A 585 -21.31 25.33 29.32
C ARG A 585 -22.75 25.59 29.76
N GLN A 586 -23.65 24.61 29.70
CA GLN A 586 -25.01 24.72 30.24
C GLN A 586 -24.97 24.97 31.76
N ARG A 587 -24.20 24.16 32.51
CA ARG A 587 -24.07 24.29 33.97
C ARG A 587 -23.36 25.57 34.40
N GLN A 588 -22.48 26.13 33.57
CA GLN A 588 -21.80 27.40 33.85
C GLN A 588 -22.67 28.60 33.47
N TRP A 589 -23.32 28.55 32.31
CA TRP A 589 -24.27 29.56 31.86
C TRP A 589 -25.51 29.68 32.76
N GLU A 590 -26.09 28.56 33.23
CA GLU A 590 -27.24 28.58 34.17
C GLU A 590 -26.88 29.16 35.54
N ARG A 591 -25.62 28.99 35.98
CA ARG A 591 -25.08 29.63 37.19
C ARG A 591 -24.91 31.13 36.99
N ASP A 592 -24.36 31.52 35.84
CA ASP A 592 -23.99 32.91 35.56
C ASP A 592 -25.20 33.77 35.10
N ASN A 593 -26.27 33.14 34.60
CA ASN A 593 -27.42 33.83 33.98
C ASN A 593 -28.77 33.52 34.66
N LYS A 594 -28.74 33.11 35.94
CA LYS A 594 -29.93 32.74 36.73
C LYS A 594 -31.02 33.83 36.77
N GLY A 595 -30.64 35.10 36.67
CA GLY A 595 -31.56 36.24 36.57
C GLY A 595 -32.10 36.50 35.14
N LEU A 596 -31.33 36.15 34.11
CA LEU A 596 -31.69 36.30 32.70
C LEU A 596 -32.69 35.22 32.26
N LEU A 597 -32.60 34.00 32.80
CA LEU A 597 -33.60 32.94 32.58
C LEU A 597 -35.02 33.42 32.93
N GLY A 598 -35.20 34.10 34.07
CA GLY A 598 -36.50 34.64 34.48
C GLY A 598 -37.06 35.77 33.61
N PHE A 599 -36.22 36.34 32.74
CA PHE A 599 -36.57 37.36 31.75
C PHE A 599 -36.86 36.73 30.38
N ILE A 600 -36.07 35.72 29.98
CA ILE A 600 -36.23 34.96 28.73
C ILE A 600 -37.50 34.11 28.74
N THR A 601 -37.86 33.47 29.86
CA THR A 601 -39.12 32.67 29.96
C THR A 601 -40.38 33.54 29.78
N ARG A 602 -40.28 34.86 30.00
CA ARG A 602 -41.40 35.80 29.82
C ARG A 602 -41.53 36.38 28.42
N GLN A 603 -40.51 36.26 27.56
CA GLN A 603 -40.58 36.70 26.15
C GLN A 603 -40.63 35.56 25.12
N ASN A 604 -40.22 34.33 25.46
CA ASN A 604 -40.24 33.19 24.53
C ASN A 604 -41.62 32.54 24.28
N MET A 605 -42.73 33.20 24.65
CA MET A 605 -44.07 32.77 24.23
C MET A 605 -44.56 33.44 22.94
N SER A 606 -43.72 34.17 22.21
CA SER A 606 -44.08 34.61 20.85
C SER A 606 -42.89 34.64 19.88
N ALA A 607 -42.65 33.53 19.18
CA ALA A 607 -42.37 33.48 17.73
C ALA A 607 -41.82 32.10 17.32
N SER A 608 -42.72 31.20 16.91
CA SER A 608 -42.38 30.16 15.94
C SER A 608 -42.14 30.84 14.58
N ALA A 609 -40.89 31.17 14.25
CA ALA A 609 -40.58 31.63 12.90
C ALA A 609 -40.55 30.43 11.95
N ASN A 610 -41.58 30.28 11.09
CA ASN A 610 -41.57 29.29 10.02
C ASN A 610 -40.47 29.66 9.01
N ASN A 611 -39.45 28.80 8.86
CA ASN A 611 -38.43 28.95 7.81
C ASN A 611 -38.91 28.22 6.54
N ALA A 612 -38.44 28.68 5.37
CA ALA A 612 -38.78 28.08 4.08
C ALA A 612 -37.53 28.11 3.19
N ALA A 613 -37.41 27.12 2.30
CA ALA A 613 -36.28 26.98 1.38
C ALA A 613 -36.75 26.56 -0.01
N ALA A 614 -35.94 26.82 -1.04
CA ALA A 614 -36.11 26.23 -2.36
C ALA A 614 -35.35 24.89 -2.41
N TRP A 615 -36.06 23.80 -2.71
CA TRP A 615 -35.59 22.42 -2.61
C TRP A 615 -35.50 21.71 -3.96
N LEU A 616 -34.42 20.96 -4.19
CA LEU A 616 -34.42 19.83 -5.14
C LEU A 616 -34.94 18.60 -4.40
N LYS A 617 -36.16 18.16 -4.70
CA LYS A 617 -36.82 17.06 -3.96
C LYS A 617 -36.29 15.66 -4.33
N ALA A 618 -35.55 15.55 -5.43
CA ALA A 618 -34.90 14.31 -5.88
C ALA A 618 -33.64 14.65 -6.68
N GLN A 619 -32.74 13.67 -6.82
CA GLN A 619 -31.58 13.78 -7.70
C GLN A 619 -32.05 14.04 -9.14
N GLN A 620 -31.48 15.07 -9.79
CA GLN A 620 -31.85 15.50 -11.15
C GLN A 620 -33.33 15.91 -11.33
N ALA A 621 -34.02 16.32 -10.26
CA ALA A 621 -35.35 16.90 -10.39
C ALA A 621 -35.31 18.13 -11.33
N PRO A 622 -36.31 18.31 -12.22
CA PRO A 622 -36.26 19.32 -13.26
C PRO A 622 -36.50 20.75 -12.73
N VAL A 623 -37.06 20.89 -11.52
CA VAL A 623 -37.40 22.18 -10.92
C VAL A 623 -37.20 22.16 -9.41
N MET A 624 -36.76 23.30 -8.87
CA MET A 624 -36.78 23.60 -7.44
C MET A 624 -38.20 23.92 -6.96
N VAL A 625 -38.56 23.45 -5.76
CA VAL A 625 -39.86 23.71 -5.13
C VAL A 625 -39.66 24.42 -3.79
N VAL A 626 -40.38 25.51 -3.56
CA VAL A 626 -40.39 26.18 -2.27
C VAL A 626 -41.22 25.37 -1.28
N ASP A 627 -40.63 25.00 -0.15
CA ASP A 627 -41.27 24.17 0.88
C ASP A 627 -40.73 24.56 2.27
N ASP A 628 -41.38 24.07 3.31
CA ASP A 628 -40.98 24.31 4.69
C ASP A 628 -39.54 23.85 4.94
N ALA A 629 -38.81 24.63 5.73
CA ALA A 629 -37.46 24.34 6.17
C ALA A 629 -37.35 24.52 7.68
N HIS A 630 -36.46 23.78 8.32
CA HIS A 630 -36.27 23.87 9.77
C HIS A 630 -35.52 25.16 10.13
N TYR A 631 -36.08 25.98 11.02
CA TYR A 631 -35.35 27.11 11.62
C TYR A 631 -34.33 26.57 12.63
N THR A 632 -33.07 26.98 12.54
CA THR A 632 -32.03 26.50 13.45
C THR A 632 -31.40 27.66 14.20
N ASN A 633 -31.42 27.60 15.53
CA ASN A 633 -30.77 28.57 16.41
C ASN A 633 -29.25 28.63 16.18
N ALA A 634 -28.64 29.78 16.49
CA ALA A 634 -27.21 30.00 16.36
C ALA A 634 -26.42 29.17 17.39
N GLY A 635 -25.49 28.34 16.92
CA GLY A 635 -24.50 27.65 17.76
C GLY A 635 -23.29 28.51 18.11
N ILE A 636 -22.30 27.93 18.79
CA ILE A 636 -21.05 28.63 19.08
C ILE A 636 -20.33 29.04 17.80
N ASP A 637 -19.87 30.29 17.73
CA ASP A 637 -19.21 30.90 16.55
C ASP A 637 -20.09 30.92 15.30
N GLU A 638 -21.41 30.88 15.48
CA GLU A 638 -22.41 30.94 14.42
C GLU A 638 -23.32 32.16 14.59
N VAL A 639 -23.85 32.63 13.47
CA VAL A 639 -24.94 33.61 13.43
C VAL A 639 -26.08 33.06 12.58
N VAL A 640 -27.31 33.29 13.01
CA VAL A 640 -28.48 33.11 12.13
C VAL A 640 -28.78 34.44 11.50
N ILE A 641 -29.01 34.39 10.20
CA ILE A 641 -29.33 35.56 9.41
C ILE A 641 -30.68 35.39 8.72
N LYS A 642 -31.37 36.50 8.50
CA LYS A 642 -32.51 36.62 7.61
C LYS A 642 -32.04 37.06 6.23
N THR A 643 -32.25 36.22 5.23
CA THR A 643 -31.79 36.47 3.88
C THR A 643 -32.52 37.65 3.25
N THR A 644 -31.74 38.61 2.74
CA THR A 644 -32.25 39.83 2.08
C THR A 644 -31.92 39.81 0.59
N ALA A 645 -30.76 39.28 0.22
CA ALA A 645 -30.39 39.06 -1.18
C ALA A 645 -29.54 37.81 -1.31
N MET A 646 -29.90 36.91 -2.21
CA MET A 646 -29.07 35.78 -2.58
C MET A 646 -28.56 36.01 -3.99
N ALA A 647 -27.25 36.09 -4.20
CA ALA A 647 -26.77 35.75 -5.53
C ALA A 647 -27.04 34.27 -5.74
N LEU A 648 -26.93 33.83 -6.98
CA LEU A 648 -26.47 32.48 -7.19
C LEU A 648 -25.07 32.46 -6.55
N ASN A 649 -25.06 32.11 -5.25
CA ASN A 649 -24.15 32.34 -4.09
C ASN A 649 -24.44 33.61 -3.14
N PRO A 650 -24.80 33.52 -1.81
CA PRO A 650 -25.75 34.41 -1.00
C PRO A 650 -25.29 35.49 0.10
N ALA A 651 -26.20 36.39 0.66
CA ALA A 651 -26.04 37.47 1.72
C ALA A 651 -27.31 38.02 2.52
N ASP A 652 -27.14 38.63 3.74
CA ASP A 652 -28.20 38.61 4.79
C ASP A 652 -28.17 39.65 5.99
N VAL A 653 -29.14 39.59 6.93
CA VAL A 653 -29.23 40.41 8.18
C VAL A 653 -29.16 39.52 9.43
N VAL A 654 -28.31 39.83 10.42
CA VAL A 654 -28.19 39.03 11.66
C VAL A 654 -29.45 39.12 12.51
N VAL A 655 -30.10 37.97 12.77
CA VAL A 655 -31.29 37.87 13.64
C VAL A 655 -31.01 37.13 14.94
N GLU A 656 -29.95 36.33 14.98
CA GLU A 656 -29.52 35.60 16.17
C GLU A 656 -28.00 35.47 16.18
N VAL A 657 -27.39 35.55 17.37
CA VAL A 657 -25.95 35.40 17.56
C VAL A 657 -25.74 34.35 18.64
N GLY A 658 -24.97 33.32 18.34
CA GLY A 658 -24.64 32.29 19.30
C GLY A 658 -23.49 32.71 20.23
N PRO A 659 -23.16 31.87 21.22
CA PRO A 659 -21.98 32.10 22.05
C PRO A 659 -20.72 32.27 21.20
N VAL A 660 -19.76 33.09 21.62
CA VAL A 660 -18.50 33.29 20.89
C VAL A 660 -17.38 32.57 21.63
N SER A 661 -16.57 31.79 20.93
CA SER A 661 -15.36 31.18 21.47
C SER A 661 -14.30 32.25 21.77
N THR A 662 -13.54 32.08 22.86
CA THR A 662 -12.43 32.98 23.23
C THR A 662 -11.25 32.93 22.25
N SER A 663 -11.25 32.03 21.26
CA SER A 663 -10.19 31.88 20.25
C SER A 663 -10.21 32.92 19.13
N PHE A 664 -11.29 33.71 18.99
CA PHE A 664 -11.44 34.73 17.94
C PHE A 664 -11.55 36.14 18.54
N GLU A 665 -10.54 36.55 19.30
CA GLU A 665 -10.49 37.91 19.84
C GLU A 665 -10.36 38.94 18.71
N LYS A 666 -11.49 39.58 18.34
CA LYS A 666 -11.65 40.96 17.81
C LYS A 666 -12.99 41.21 17.10
N ARG A 667 -13.77 40.18 16.73
CA ARG A 667 -14.99 40.35 15.91
C ARG A 667 -16.26 40.00 16.69
N GLN A 668 -17.03 41.03 17.05
CA GLN A 668 -18.35 40.89 17.64
C GLN A 668 -19.43 41.34 16.65
N PHE A 669 -20.42 40.47 16.42
CA PHE A 669 -21.65 40.77 15.71
C PHE A 669 -22.76 41.04 16.71
N LYS A 670 -23.68 41.93 16.36
CA LYS A 670 -24.92 42.15 17.11
C LYS A 670 -26.12 41.89 16.22
N ILE A 671 -27.23 41.51 16.85
CA ILE A 671 -28.53 41.43 16.18
C ILE A 671 -28.81 42.75 15.46
N GLY A 672 -29.24 42.67 14.21
CA GLY A 672 -29.47 43.80 13.31
C GLY A 672 -28.25 44.24 12.48
N ASP A 673 -27.06 43.67 12.69
CA ASP A 673 -25.92 43.94 11.80
C ASP A 673 -26.20 43.44 10.37
N ARG A 674 -25.81 44.24 9.37
CA ARG A 674 -25.88 43.90 7.94
C ARG A 674 -24.64 43.10 7.57
N VAL A 675 -24.78 41.88 7.07
CA VAL A 675 -23.65 40.97 6.84
C VAL A 675 -23.76 40.21 5.53
N PHE A 676 -22.63 39.75 5.02
CA PHE A 676 -22.58 38.73 3.98
C PHE A 676 -21.51 37.70 4.34
N GLY A 677 -21.64 36.48 3.85
CA GLY A 677 -20.70 35.43 4.20
C GLY A 677 -20.81 34.21 3.31
N SER A 678 -19.87 33.30 3.47
CA SER A 678 -19.86 32.05 2.71
C SER A 678 -20.71 31.00 3.40
N SER A 679 -21.78 30.60 2.72
CA SER A 679 -22.59 29.44 3.06
C SER A 679 -21.85 28.14 2.70
N ASN A 680 -22.13 27.03 3.39
CA ASN A 680 -21.66 25.70 3.01
C ASN A 680 -22.88 24.81 2.71
N PRO A 681 -23.34 24.74 1.46
CA PRO A 681 -24.65 24.16 1.12
C PRO A 681 -24.74 22.64 1.31
N LEU A 682 -23.60 21.95 1.48
CA LEU A 682 -23.56 20.51 1.78
C LEU A 682 -23.35 20.24 3.27
N ASP A 683 -23.12 21.27 4.08
CA ASP A 683 -23.00 21.14 5.53
C ASP A 683 -24.38 20.90 6.13
N THR A 684 -24.60 19.65 6.51
CA THR A 684 -25.82 19.22 7.17
C THR A 684 -25.53 18.88 8.61
N LYS A 685 -26.33 19.43 9.51
CA LYS A 685 -26.43 18.92 10.87
C LYS A 685 -27.75 18.22 10.94
N ASN A 686 -27.73 16.93 11.25
CA ASN A 686 -28.95 16.18 11.42
C ASN A 686 -29.86 16.13 10.16
N GLY A 687 -29.29 16.09 8.95
CA GLY A 687 -30.09 16.15 7.71
C GLY A 687 -30.81 17.48 7.49
N VAL A 688 -30.57 18.47 8.36
CA VAL A 688 -31.03 19.84 8.20
C VAL A 688 -29.95 20.64 7.47
N TYR A 689 -30.31 21.17 6.31
CA TYR A 689 -29.47 21.98 5.43
C TYR A 689 -29.42 23.45 5.90
N ARG A 690 -29.10 23.66 7.18
CA ARG A 690 -29.14 24.98 7.84
C ARG A 690 -28.12 25.99 7.29
N CYS A 691 -27.06 25.52 6.64
CA CYS A 691 -26.00 26.35 6.07
C CYS A 691 -26.18 26.59 4.56
N SER A 692 -27.32 26.21 3.97
CA SER A 692 -27.61 26.41 2.54
C SER A 692 -28.15 27.80 2.24
N GLY A 693 -27.77 28.39 1.10
CA GLY A 693 -28.09 29.79 0.79
C GLY A 693 -29.51 30.10 0.30
N PHE A 694 -30.24 29.10 -0.20
CA PHE A 694 -31.58 29.30 -0.81
C PHE A 694 -32.71 29.06 0.20
N GLN A 695 -32.68 29.79 1.31
CA GLN A 695 -33.70 29.73 2.37
C GLN A 695 -33.87 31.09 3.04
N LYS A 696 -34.97 31.30 3.79
CA LYS A 696 -35.25 32.58 4.45
C LYS A 696 -34.33 32.85 5.63
N TYR A 697 -33.94 31.81 6.36
CA TYR A 697 -33.03 31.89 7.49
C TYR A 697 -31.86 30.92 7.33
N VAL A 698 -30.65 31.44 7.34
CA VAL A 698 -29.41 30.69 7.07
C VAL A 698 -28.50 30.77 8.30
N VAL A 699 -27.79 29.68 8.60
CA VAL A 699 -26.69 29.71 9.56
C VAL A 699 -25.38 29.97 8.82
N LEU A 700 -24.67 31.01 9.23
CA LEU A 700 -23.29 31.26 8.80
C LEU A 700 -22.32 30.98 9.94
N LYS A 701 -21.12 30.53 9.56
CA LYS A 701 -20.03 30.15 10.47
C LYS A 701 -18.89 31.15 10.39
N MET A 702 -18.37 31.54 11.54
CA MET A 702 -17.11 32.28 11.63
C MET A 702 -15.94 31.39 11.16
N PRO A 703 -14.86 31.99 10.60
CA PRO A 703 -14.63 33.43 10.38
C PRO A 703 -15.18 33.99 9.06
N SER A 704 -15.91 33.20 8.26
CA SER A 704 -16.30 33.49 6.87
C SER A 704 -17.50 34.43 6.71
N ILE A 705 -17.51 35.51 7.49
CA ILE A 705 -18.58 36.51 7.56
C ILE A 705 -17.92 37.88 7.49
N ALA A 706 -18.54 38.87 6.85
CA ALA A 706 -18.11 40.27 6.84
C ALA A 706 -19.30 41.22 6.97
N LYS A 707 -19.10 42.35 7.66
CA LYS A 707 -20.09 43.42 7.73
C LYS A 707 -20.20 44.15 6.38
N ILE A 708 -21.43 44.47 6.00
CA ILE A 708 -21.72 45.28 4.82
C ILE A 708 -21.57 46.77 5.21
N PRO A 709 -20.73 47.56 4.51
CA PRO A 709 -20.65 48.99 4.73
C PRO A 709 -22.01 49.68 4.54
N ALA A 710 -22.25 50.79 5.25
CA ALA A 710 -23.56 51.47 5.24
C ALA A 710 -24.04 51.82 3.82
N GLU A 711 -23.14 52.31 2.97
CA GLU A 711 -23.40 52.74 1.59
C GLU A 711 -23.51 51.59 0.57
N THR A 712 -23.13 50.37 0.94
CA THR A 712 -23.16 49.21 0.03
C THR A 712 -24.52 48.52 0.11
N LYS A 713 -25.14 48.23 -1.02
CA LYS A 713 -26.42 47.49 -1.06
C LYS A 713 -26.21 45.99 -0.80
N TYR A 714 -27.27 45.28 -0.41
CA TYR A 714 -27.18 43.83 -0.15
C TYR A 714 -26.90 43.06 -1.44
N GLU A 715 -27.58 43.42 -2.52
CA GLU A 715 -27.42 42.82 -3.85
C GLU A 715 -26.03 43.04 -4.44
N ASP A 716 -25.35 44.13 -4.06
CA ASP A 716 -23.97 44.38 -4.49
C ASP A 716 -22.98 43.55 -3.66
N ALA A 717 -23.12 43.55 -2.32
CA ALA A 717 -22.20 42.83 -1.44
C ALA A 717 -22.17 41.32 -1.70
N VAL A 718 -23.33 40.73 -1.98
CA VAL A 718 -23.50 39.28 -2.13
C VAL A 718 -22.69 38.66 -3.26
N VAL A 719 -22.31 39.45 -4.26
CA VAL A 719 -21.56 38.94 -5.42
C VAL A 719 -20.16 38.43 -5.06
N LEU A 720 -19.66 38.81 -3.87
CA LEU A 720 -18.30 38.52 -3.41
C LEU A 720 -18.15 37.19 -2.66
N SER A 721 -19.21 36.66 -2.02
CA SER A 721 -19.09 35.60 -1.00
C SER A 721 -18.26 34.39 -1.46
N LEU A 722 -18.69 33.71 -2.54
CA LEU A 722 -17.97 32.57 -3.11
C LEU A 722 -16.69 33.02 -3.83
N GLY A 723 -16.77 34.11 -4.59
CA GLY A 723 -15.68 34.56 -5.47
C GLY A 723 -14.40 34.89 -4.70
N VAL A 724 -14.51 35.56 -3.56
CA VAL A 724 -13.36 35.89 -2.72
C VAL A 724 -12.74 34.64 -2.11
N ASN A 725 -13.53 33.70 -1.61
CA ASN A 725 -13.02 32.46 -1.03
C ASN A 725 -12.26 31.61 -2.06
N THR A 726 -12.85 31.41 -3.24
CA THR A 726 -12.21 30.62 -4.29
C THR A 726 -10.95 31.32 -4.81
N ALA A 727 -11.00 32.63 -5.06
CA ALA A 727 -9.81 33.37 -5.51
C ALA A 727 -8.70 33.35 -4.45
N ALA A 728 -9.01 33.65 -3.18
CA ALA A 728 -8.01 33.70 -2.12
C ALA A 728 -7.33 32.34 -1.89
N SER A 729 -8.08 31.24 -1.97
CA SER A 729 -7.51 29.90 -1.85
C SER A 729 -6.64 29.51 -3.05
N CYS A 730 -7.01 29.91 -4.27
CA CYS A 730 -6.16 29.68 -5.45
C CYS A 730 -4.88 30.52 -5.44
N LEU A 731 -4.96 31.76 -4.94
CA LEU A 731 -3.83 32.69 -4.95
C LEU A 731 -2.89 32.45 -3.77
N PHE A 732 -3.40 32.30 -2.55
CA PHE A 732 -2.58 32.49 -1.34
C PHE A 732 -2.30 31.21 -0.53
N ALA A 733 -3.04 30.12 -0.75
CA ALA A 733 -2.77 28.86 -0.05
C ALA A 733 -1.38 28.30 -0.45
N SER A 734 -0.65 27.70 0.50
CA SER A 734 0.71 27.23 0.24
C SER A 734 0.76 26.08 -0.76
N GLU A 735 -0.31 25.29 -0.80
CA GLU A 735 -0.44 24.15 -1.73
C GLU A 735 -0.79 24.61 -3.18
N THR A 736 -1.21 25.87 -3.39
CA THR A 736 -1.61 26.44 -4.69
C THR A 736 -0.54 27.40 -5.25
N LEU A 737 -0.88 28.65 -5.61
CA LEU A 737 0.10 29.63 -6.07
C LEU A 737 0.99 30.13 -4.92
N GLY A 738 0.56 30.04 -3.67
CA GLY A 738 1.35 30.43 -2.49
C GLY A 738 1.81 31.89 -2.52
N LEU A 739 0.99 32.78 -3.09
CA LEU A 739 1.26 34.20 -3.13
C LEU A 739 1.17 34.80 -1.73
N SER A 740 1.87 35.92 -1.51
CA SER A 740 1.75 36.69 -0.28
C SER A 740 0.40 37.40 -0.23
N MET A 741 -0.32 37.27 0.88
CA MET A 741 -1.58 37.98 1.12
C MET A 741 -1.38 39.50 1.19
N PRO A 742 -2.38 40.31 0.80
CA PRO A 742 -2.35 41.74 1.03
C PRO A 742 -2.36 42.01 2.55
N ASP A 743 -1.53 42.96 2.98
CA ASP A 743 -1.44 43.34 4.39
C ASP A 743 -2.71 44.07 4.86
N GLU A 744 -3.03 43.95 6.15
CA GLU A 744 -4.23 44.56 6.74
C GLU A 744 -4.26 46.09 6.66
N HIS A 745 -3.10 46.74 6.54
CA HIS A 745 -2.91 48.19 6.36
C HIS A 745 -2.64 48.58 4.89
N GLY A 746 -2.76 47.66 3.94
CA GLY A 746 -2.59 47.96 2.51
C GLY A 746 -1.16 47.84 1.98
N GLY A 747 -0.26 47.18 2.74
CA GLY A 747 1.04 46.76 2.24
C GLY A 747 0.96 45.78 1.06
N LYS A 748 1.91 45.90 0.13
CA LYS A 748 1.95 45.22 -1.18
C LYS A 748 3.16 44.29 -1.30
N PRO A 749 3.13 43.09 -0.69
CA PRO A 749 4.29 42.18 -0.61
C PRO A 749 4.65 41.44 -1.91
N GLY A 750 3.85 41.54 -2.97
CA GLY A 750 4.02 40.81 -4.23
C GLY A 750 5.24 41.21 -5.07
N ASN A 751 5.97 42.25 -4.65
CA ASN A 751 7.23 42.71 -5.24
C ASN A 751 7.17 42.97 -6.76
N GLY A 752 5.98 43.26 -7.30
CA GLY A 752 5.79 43.58 -8.73
C GLY A 752 5.86 42.39 -9.69
N LYS A 753 5.88 41.14 -9.20
CA LYS A 753 5.83 39.96 -10.08
C LYS A 753 4.52 39.89 -10.85
N THR A 754 4.54 39.25 -12.03
CA THR A 754 3.39 39.24 -12.94
C THR A 754 2.56 37.96 -12.79
N LEU A 755 1.25 38.11 -12.60
CA LEU A 755 0.28 37.02 -12.57
C LEU A 755 -0.64 37.11 -13.79
N LEU A 756 -0.80 36.00 -14.50
CA LEU A 756 -1.80 35.90 -15.57
C LEU A 756 -3.13 35.37 -15.00
N VAL A 757 -4.25 36.05 -15.28
CA VAL A 757 -5.59 35.64 -14.83
C VAL A 757 -6.50 35.40 -16.02
N TRP A 758 -6.88 34.14 -16.27
CA TRP A 758 -7.86 33.81 -17.29
C TRP A 758 -9.28 33.89 -16.75
N GLY A 759 -10.18 34.54 -17.49
CA GLY A 759 -11.55 34.78 -17.06
C GLY A 759 -11.69 35.96 -16.10
N GLY A 760 -10.90 37.02 -16.26
CA GLY A 760 -10.83 38.16 -15.35
C GLY A 760 -12.14 38.94 -15.16
N SER A 761 -13.13 38.74 -16.04
CA SER A 761 -14.48 39.32 -15.91
C SER A 761 -15.52 38.40 -15.25
N SER A 762 -15.15 37.16 -14.92
CA SER A 762 -16.01 36.22 -14.18
C SER A 762 -16.12 36.61 -12.70
N SER A 763 -17.05 36.01 -11.97
CA SER A 763 -17.24 36.25 -10.53
C SER A 763 -16.00 35.93 -9.68
N VAL A 764 -15.27 34.89 -10.03
CA VAL A 764 -14.07 34.51 -9.27
C VAL A 764 -12.83 35.22 -9.82
N GLY A 765 -12.74 35.36 -11.14
CA GLY A 765 -11.66 36.10 -11.80
C GLY A 765 -11.60 37.57 -11.41
N SER A 766 -12.75 38.25 -11.28
CA SER A 766 -12.80 39.64 -10.80
C SER A 766 -12.26 39.79 -9.37
N CYS A 767 -12.53 38.80 -8.51
CA CYS A 767 -11.97 38.76 -7.15
C CYS A 767 -10.46 38.49 -7.21
N GLY A 768 -10.02 37.54 -8.04
CA GLY A 768 -8.60 37.21 -8.23
C GLY A 768 -7.77 38.39 -8.72
N VAL A 769 -8.27 39.15 -9.71
CA VAL A 769 -7.61 40.37 -10.20
C VAL A 769 -7.43 41.37 -9.06
N GLN A 770 -8.50 41.70 -8.34
CA GLN A 770 -8.42 42.68 -7.25
C GLN A 770 -7.50 42.23 -6.12
N LEU A 771 -7.58 40.96 -5.70
CA LEU A 771 -6.76 40.41 -4.62
C LEU A 771 -5.27 40.42 -4.98
N ALA A 772 -4.91 39.96 -6.17
CA ALA A 772 -3.53 39.96 -6.63
C ALA A 772 -2.97 41.38 -6.80
N THR A 773 -3.74 42.32 -7.35
CA THR A 773 -3.32 43.72 -7.46
C THR A 773 -3.14 44.37 -6.08
N GLN A 774 -4.05 44.11 -5.14
CA GLN A 774 -3.94 44.63 -3.77
C GLN A 774 -2.76 44.01 -3.01
N ALA A 775 -2.40 42.76 -3.32
CA ALA A 775 -1.20 42.11 -2.80
C ALA A 775 0.10 42.64 -3.45
N GLY A 776 0.04 43.48 -4.48
CA GLY A 776 1.23 44.07 -5.12
C GLY A 776 1.78 43.29 -6.31
N TYR A 777 0.99 42.38 -6.89
CA TYR A 777 1.32 41.73 -8.15
C TYR A 777 0.85 42.57 -9.34
N GLU A 778 1.60 42.54 -10.43
CA GLU A 778 1.11 43.04 -11.71
C GLU A 778 0.17 41.97 -12.30
N VAL A 779 -1.08 42.35 -12.59
CA VAL A 779 -2.08 41.41 -13.11
C VAL A 779 -2.33 41.65 -14.59
N MET A 780 -2.09 40.64 -15.40
CA MET A 780 -2.51 40.60 -16.80
C MET A 780 -3.72 39.68 -16.91
N ALA A 781 -4.79 40.13 -17.56
CA ALA A 781 -6.06 39.40 -17.54
C ALA A 781 -6.56 39.05 -18.95
N VAL A 782 -7.19 37.88 -19.08
CA VAL A 782 -7.90 37.48 -20.31
C VAL A 782 -9.41 37.55 -20.05
N ALA A 783 -10.13 38.25 -20.93
CA ALA A 783 -11.58 38.39 -20.91
C ALA A 783 -12.08 38.86 -22.28
N SER A 784 -13.38 38.70 -22.57
CA SER A 784 -13.96 39.27 -23.79
C SER A 784 -13.73 40.78 -23.88
N LYS A 785 -13.39 41.30 -25.07
CA LYS A 785 -13.06 42.72 -25.32
C LYS A 785 -14.01 43.74 -24.68
N LYS A 786 -15.33 43.48 -24.75
CA LYS A 786 -16.36 44.34 -24.15
C LYS A 786 -16.21 44.55 -22.64
N ASN A 787 -15.53 43.63 -21.94
CA ASN A 787 -15.34 43.66 -20.49
C ASN A 787 -13.97 44.22 -20.08
N HIS A 788 -13.07 44.56 -21.02
CA HIS A 788 -11.71 44.99 -20.70
C HIS A 788 -11.66 46.22 -19.79
N ASN A 789 -12.54 47.21 -20.02
CA ASN A 789 -12.59 48.42 -19.19
C ASN A 789 -12.95 48.08 -17.74
N MET A 790 -13.89 47.15 -17.54
CA MET A 790 -14.22 46.67 -16.20
C MET A 790 -13.00 46.02 -15.53
N VAL A 791 -12.31 45.13 -16.24
CA VAL A 791 -11.18 44.38 -15.68
C VAL A 791 -9.96 45.27 -15.38
N ARG A 792 -9.68 46.27 -16.23
CA ARG A 792 -8.67 47.32 -15.93
C ARG A 792 -9.05 48.14 -14.71
N ASN A 793 -10.31 48.52 -14.57
CA ASN A 793 -10.82 49.23 -13.39
C ASN A 793 -10.76 48.41 -12.09
N LEU A 794 -10.52 47.09 -12.18
CA LEU A 794 -10.28 46.21 -11.04
C LEU A 794 -8.80 46.05 -10.70
N GLY A 795 -7.88 46.47 -11.58
CA GLY A 795 -6.45 46.45 -11.30
C GLY A 795 -5.59 45.69 -12.31
N ALA A 796 -6.17 45.15 -13.38
CA ALA A 796 -5.37 44.55 -14.46
C ALA A 796 -4.58 45.64 -15.22
N SER A 797 -3.28 45.44 -15.39
CA SER A 797 -2.42 46.33 -16.17
C SER A 797 -2.65 46.16 -17.68
N GLU A 798 -2.90 44.93 -18.11
CA GLU A 798 -3.16 44.55 -19.50
C GLU A 798 -4.37 43.61 -19.59
N CYS A 799 -5.12 43.72 -20.69
CA CYS A 799 -6.29 42.89 -20.96
C CYS A 799 -6.23 42.33 -22.38
N PHE A 800 -6.36 41.01 -22.51
CA PHE A 800 -6.34 40.29 -23.79
C PHE A 800 -7.73 39.77 -24.14
N ASP A 801 -8.12 39.85 -25.42
CA ASP A 801 -9.38 39.29 -25.89
C ASP A 801 -9.20 37.80 -26.21
N GLN A 802 -9.92 36.95 -25.48
CA GLN A 802 -9.85 35.49 -25.64
C GLN A 802 -10.24 35.00 -27.05
N ASN A 803 -10.98 35.82 -27.81
CA ASN A 803 -11.42 35.49 -29.16
C ASN A 803 -10.43 35.98 -30.24
N ASP A 804 -9.36 36.68 -29.85
CA ASP A 804 -8.36 37.15 -30.80
C ASP A 804 -7.46 35.98 -31.23
N PRO A 805 -7.32 35.67 -32.54
CA PRO A 805 -6.41 34.63 -33.00
C PRO A 805 -4.96 34.86 -32.58
N SER A 806 -4.54 36.12 -32.33
CA SER A 806 -3.18 36.43 -31.87
C SER A 806 -3.02 36.42 -30.35
N VAL A 807 -4.05 36.06 -29.57
CA VAL A 807 -4.05 36.22 -28.10
C VAL A 807 -2.84 35.56 -27.41
N VAL A 808 -2.38 34.40 -27.90
CA VAL A 808 -1.19 33.71 -27.38
C VAL A 808 0.06 34.55 -27.60
N ASP A 809 0.29 35.00 -28.83
CA ASP A 809 1.49 35.75 -29.19
C ASP A 809 1.51 37.13 -28.52
N ASP A 810 0.35 37.77 -28.39
CA ASP A 810 0.21 39.05 -27.70
C ASP A 810 0.50 38.92 -26.20
N MET A 811 0.00 37.86 -25.55
CA MET A 811 0.33 37.56 -24.15
C MET A 811 1.82 37.25 -23.98
N VAL A 812 2.41 36.40 -24.83
CA VAL A 812 3.83 36.07 -24.75
C VAL A 812 4.70 37.32 -24.91
N LYS A 813 4.34 38.19 -25.86
CA LYS A 813 5.03 39.47 -26.08
C LYS A 813 4.90 40.41 -24.89
N ALA A 814 3.72 40.51 -24.29
CA ALA A 814 3.51 41.35 -23.11
C ALA A 814 4.22 40.82 -21.86
N LEU A 815 4.42 39.52 -21.77
CA LEU A 815 5.15 38.85 -20.69
C LEU A 815 6.68 38.83 -20.91
N ASP A 816 7.18 39.31 -22.05
CA ASP A 816 8.61 39.37 -22.31
C ASP A 816 9.33 40.30 -21.31
N GLY A 817 10.46 39.84 -20.79
CA GLY A 817 11.20 40.53 -19.74
C GLY A 817 10.55 40.56 -18.34
N LYS A 818 9.39 39.93 -18.13
CA LYS A 818 8.70 39.88 -16.82
C LYS A 818 8.98 38.59 -16.05
N ASP A 819 8.98 38.67 -14.71
CA ASP A 819 9.01 37.50 -13.82
C ASP A 819 7.59 37.01 -13.54
N VAL A 820 7.16 35.99 -14.29
CA VAL A 820 5.80 35.44 -14.18
C VAL A 820 5.72 34.48 -12.99
N ILE A 821 4.84 34.76 -12.04
CA ILE A 821 4.68 33.95 -10.82
C ILE A 821 3.73 32.75 -11.01
N GLY A 822 3.04 32.70 -12.16
CA GLY A 822 2.14 31.63 -12.56
C GLY A 822 0.90 32.17 -13.27
N ALA A 823 -0.11 31.31 -13.44
CA ALA A 823 -1.42 31.71 -13.92
C ALA A 823 -2.55 31.20 -13.01
N TYR A 824 -3.64 31.95 -12.99
CA TYR A 824 -4.89 31.59 -12.33
C TYR A 824 -5.99 31.45 -13.39
N ASP A 825 -6.53 30.25 -13.55
CA ASP A 825 -7.66 29.98 -14.45
C ASP A 825 -8.98 29.94 -13.67
N ALA A 826 -9.80 30.98 -13.85
CA ALA A 826 -11.10 31.11 -13.22
C ALA A 826 -12.26 30.50 -14.03
N ILE A 827 -11.96 29.81 -15.15
CA ILE A 827 -12.94 29.25 -16.09
C ILE A 827 -12.79 27.74 -16.22
N SER A 828 -11.56 27.24 -16.35
CA SER A 828 -11.22 25.81 -16.28
C SER A 828 -11.90 24.94 -17.34
N THR A 829 -11.86 25.35 -18.61
CA THR A 829 -12.38 24.54 -19.73
C THR A 829 -11.23 23.98 -20.56
N ASP A 830 -11.55 23.00 -21.40
CA ASP A 830 -10.59 22.42 -22.35
C ASP A 830 -10.04 23.46 -23.36
N ALA A 831 -10.69 24.61 -23.50
CA ALA A 831 -10.23 25.70 -24.34
C ALA A 831 -9.26 26.67 -23.64
N THR A 832 -9.21 26.71 -22.30
CA THR A 832 -8.39 27.69 -21.55
C THR A 832 -7.03 27.15 -21.17
N LEU A 833 -6.98 25.92 -20.66
CA LEU A 833 -5.76 25.33 -20.10
C LEU A 833 -4.65 25.10 -21.14
N PRO A 834 -4.91 24.57 -22.35
CA PRO A 834 -3.86 24.42 -23.35
C PRO A 834 -3.24 25.76 -23.77
N VAL A 835 -4.07 26.80 -23.88
CA VAL A 835 -3.62 28.16 -24.23
C VAL A 835 -2.72 28.73 -23.14
N LEU A 836 -3.12 28.61 -21.87
CA LEU A 836 -2.29 29.02 -20.75
C LEU A 836 -0.98 28.22 -20.65
N CYS A 837 -1.02 26.91 -20.90
CA CYS A 837 0.18 26.06 -20.96
C CYS A 837 1.12 26.54 -22.08
N GLU A 838 0.59 26.86 -23.26
CA GLU A 838 1.38 27.39 -24.36
C GLU A 838 2.03 28.73 -24.00
N VAL A 839 1.26 29.70 -23.50
CA VAL A 839 1.77 31.01 -23.09
C VAL A 839 2.86 30.85 -22.02
N LEU A 840 2.56 30.15 -20.91
CA LEU A 840 3.52 29.99 -19.83
C LEU A 840 4.78 29.25 -20.28
N SER A 841 4.68 28.23 -21.14
CA SER A 841 5.86 27.54 -21.67
C SER A 841 6.78 28.43 -22.50
N ARG A 842 6.25 29.51 -23.09
CA ARG A 842 6.98 30.49 -23.91
C ARG A 842 7.43 31.73 -23.12
N SER A 843 6.93 31.95 -21.91
CA SER A 843 7.32 33.05 -21.02
C SER A 843 8.48 32.67 -20.09
N ARG A 844 9.05 33.62 -19.33
CA ARG A 844 9.99 33.34 -18.22
C ARG A 844 9.22 33.23 -16.90
N GLY A 845 9.83 32.62 -15.86
CA GLY A 845 9.20 32.47 -14.54
C GLY A 845 8.53 31.10 -14.33
N ARG A 846 7.67 31.02 -13.30
CA ARG A 846 7.08 29.77 -12.79
C ARG A 846 6.09 29.16 -13.78
N LYS A 847 6.20 27.84 -13.98
CA LYS A 847 5.35 27.04 -14.88
C LYS A 847 4.21 26.37 -14.13
N LEU A 848 3.38 27.17 -13.45
CA LEU A 848 2.25 26.68 -12.66
C LEU A 848 0.96 27.40 -13.03
N ILE A 849 -0.10 26.63 -13.25
CA ILE A 849 -1.47 27.11 -13.39
C ILE A 849 -2.28 26.56 -12.20
N VAL A 850 -3.04 27.43 -11.54
CA VAL A 850 -4.06 26.98 -10.58
C VAL A 850 -5.45 27.20 -11.19
N SER A 851 -6.24 26.13 -11.22
CA SER A 851 -7.55 26.06 -11.88
C SER A 851 -8.65 25.73 -10.88
N VAL A 852 -9.90 26.14 -11.15
CA VAL A 852 -11.03 26.02 -10.21
C VAL A 852 -11.90 24.76 -10.39
N MET A 853 -11.64 23.93 -11.41
CA MET A 853 -12.44 22.72 -11.68
C MET A 853 -11.66 21.41 -11.54
N PRO A 854 -12.19 20.40 -10.79
CA PRO A 854 -11.60 19.07 -10.68
C PRO A 854 -11.31 18.43 -12.03
N GLY A 855 -10.12 17.80 -12.15
CA GLY A 855 -9.67 17.13 -13.36
C GLY A 855 -8.81 17.99 -14.29
N ALA A 856 -8.68 19.30 -14.02
CA ALA A 856 -7.81 20.19 -14.76
C ALA A 856 -6.31 19.80 -14.68
N GLU A 857 -5.90 19.08 -13.62
CA GLU A 857 -4.52 18.61 -13.42
C GLU A 857 -4.03 17.74 -14.58
N THR A 858 -4.95 16.98 -15.20
CA THR A 858 -4.67 16.11 -16.35
C THR A 858 -4.34 16.88 -17.63
N LYS A 859 -4.56 18.20 -17.64
CA LYS A 859 -4.39 19.08 -18.82
C LYS A 859 -3.05 19.83 -18.82
N GLY A 860 -2.18 19.56 -17.85
CA GLY A 860 -0.81 20.07 -17.84
C GLY A 860 -0.03 19.57 -19.04
N THR A 861 0.57 20.47 -19.80
CA THR A 861 1.34 20.15 -21.01
C THR A 861 2.53 21.09 -21.15
N ARG A 862 3.48 20.77 -22.05
CA ARG A 862 4.63 21.63 -22.38
C ARG A 862 5.49 22.01 -21.15
N GLY A 863 5.58 21.10 -20.18
CA GLY A 863 6.32 21.32 -18.93
C GLY A 863 5.65 22.29 -17.95
N VAL A 864 4.35 22.57 -18.13
CA VAL A 864 3.55 23.41 -17.22
C VAL A 864 2.71 22.52 -16.31
N GLU A 865 2.89 22.70 -15.00
CA GLU A 865 2.09 22.04 -13.97
C GLU A 865 0.71 22.71 -13.87
N VAL A 866 -0.34 21.91 -13.75
CA VAL A 866 -1.70 22.39 -13.45
C VAL A 866 -2.14 21.78 -12.13
N LYS A 867 -2.55 22.63 -11.20
CA LYS A 867 -3.16 22.22 -9.92
C LYS A 867 -4.61 22.66 -9.90
N THR A 868 -5.49 21.84 -9.34
CA THR A 868 -6.86 22.26 -9.08
C THR A 868 -7.03 22.69 -7.64
N ASN A 869 -7.87 23.69 -7.43
CA ASN A 869 -8.42 24.01 -6.13
C ASN A 869 -9.96 24.10 -6.20
N PHE A 870 -10.62 23.08 -5.66
CA PHE A 870 -12.07 23.01 -5.51
C PHE A 870 -12.48 23.22 -4.04
N GLY A 871 -12.14 24.39 -3.48
CA GLY A 871 -12.62 24.84 -2.17
C GLY A 871 -12.17 24.04 -0.94
N THR A 872 -11.20 23.13 -1.07
CA THR A 872 -10.75 22.21 0.00
C THR A 872 -9.43 22.59 0.66
N THR A 873 -8.60 23.43 0.04
CA THR A 873 -7.21 23.69 0.48
C THR A 873 -7.06 24.75 1.57
N THR A 874 -8.13 25.43 2.00
CA THR A 874 -8.03 26.46 3.06
C THR A 874 -7.99 25.92 4.49
N LYS A 875 -8.13 24.59 4.70
CA LYS A 875 -8.24 24.01 6.04
C LYS A 875 -6.92 23.87 6.79
N LYS A 876 -5.78 23.90 6.09
CA LYS A 876 -4.43 23.87 6.69
C LYS A 876 -3.79 25.26 6.85
N ASP A 877 -4.28 26.24 6.08
CA ASP A 877 -3.70 27.58 6.01
C ASP A 877 -4.63 28.62 6.67
N GLU A 878 -4.08 29.53 7.47
CA GLU A 878 -4.81 30.66 8.10
C GLU A 878 -5.43 31.66 7.08
N VAL A 879 -5.31 31.41 5.77
CA VAL A 879 -5.85 32.21 4.67
C VAL A 879 -7.35 32.42 4.82
N GLY A 880 -8.11 31.34 5.12
CA GLY A 880 -9.57 31.41 5.28
C GLY A 880 -10.00 32.32 6.43
N LYS A 881 -9.21 32.41 7.50
CA LYS A 881 -9.47 33.31 8.62
C LYS A 881 -9.09 34.75 8.28
N THR A 882 -7.90 34.94 7.75
CA THR A 882 -7.29 36.26 7.54
C THR A 882 -7.99 37.04 6.41
N ILE A 883 -8.46 36.34 5.36
CA ILE A 883 -9.06 37.00 4.19
C ILE A 883 -10.37 37.73 4.51
N TRP A 884 -11.24 37.17 5.35
CA TRP A 884 -12.52 37.78 5.69
C TRP A 884 -12.38 39.00 6.59
N MET A 885 -11.35 38.99 7.46
CA MET A 885 -10.97 40.15 8.26
C MET A 885 -10.46 41.28 7.36
N TRP A 886 -9.57 40.95 6.44
CA TRP A 886 -9.05 41.89 5.47
C TRP A 886 -10.15 42.44 4.55
N LEU A 887 -11.06 41.59 4.08
CA LEU A 887 -12.15 41.95 3.17
C LEU A 887 -13.10 42.98 3.79
N GLU A 888 -13.53 42.78 5.03
CA GLU A 888 -14.40 43.73 5.72
C GLU A 888 -13.76 45.13 5.77
N LYS A 889 -12.47 45.20 6.11
CA LYS A 889 -11.72 46.45 6.14
C LYS A 889 -11.55 47.06 4.74
N ALA A 890 -11.19 46.24 3.75
CA ALA A 890 -10.99 46.68 2.37
C ALA A 890 -12.28 47.21 1.73
N LEU A 891 -13.44 46.63 2.06
CA LEU A 891 -14.75 47.14 1.64
C LEU A 891 -15.08 48.47 2.31
N LYS A 892 -14.86 48.57 3.63
CA LYS A 892 -15.08 49.81 4.38
C LYS A 892 -14.23 50.98 3.86
N GLU A 893 -13.01 50.68 3.43
CA GLU A 893 -12.05 51.67 2.88
C GLU A 893 -12.22 51.90 1.37
N GLY A 894 -13.15 51.19 0.70
CA GLY A 894 -13.37 51.31 -0.74
C GLY A 894 -12.22 50.75 -1.61
N ARG A 895 -11.30 50.00 -1.02
CA ARG A 895 -10.15 49.35 -1.71
C ARG A 895 -10.56 48.12 -2.51
N PHE A 896 -11.66 47.48 -2.14
CA PHE A 896 -12.22 46.32 -2.83
C PHE A 896 -13.61 46.63 -3.35
N LYS A 897 -13.89 46.28 -4.61
CA LYS A 897 -15.17 46.55 -5.28
C LYS A 897 -16.03 45.29 -5.34
N CYS A 898 -17.32 45.47 -5.10
CA CYS A 898 -18.35 44.46 -5.29
C CYS A 898 -18.57 44.21 -6.78
N MET A 899 -17.85 43.24 -7.36
CA MET A 899 -17.85 42.98 -8.80
C MET A 899 -17.78 41.48 -9.12
N PRO A 900 -18.37 41.01 -10.23
CA PRO A 900 -19.11 41.77 -11.24
C PRO A 900 -20.43 42.35 -10.72
N GLN A 901 -21.03 43.27 -11.47
CA GLN A 901 -22.27 43.93 -11.06
C GLN A 901 -23.40 42.92 -10.81
N ALA A 902 -24.20 43.20 -9.80
CA ALA A 902 -25.42 42.46 -9.51
C ALA A 902 -26.45 42.65 -10.61
N GLU A 903 -27.09 41.55 -11.02
CA GLU A 903 -28.24 41.54 -11.92
C GLU A 903 -29.41 40.89 -11.19
N VAL A 904 -30.34 41.72 -10.72
CA VAL A 904 -31.51 41.24 -9.99
C VAL A 904 -32.50 40.59 -10.99
N VAL A 905 -32.67 39.28 -10.89
CA VAL A 905 -33.49 38.46 -11.81
C VAL A 905 -34.77 37.91 -11.18
N GLY A 906 -34.91 38.06 -9.86
CA GLY A 906 -36.04 37.53 -9.11
C GLY A 906 -36.29 38.23 -7.78
N LYS A 907 -37.48 37.99 -7.23
CA LYS A 907 -37.95 38.49 -5.93
C LYS A 907 -38.60 37.34 -5.17
N GLY A 908 -37.85 36.69 -4.26
CA GLY A 908 -38.34 35.54 -3.48
C GLY A 908 -37.74 34.18 -3.88
N LEU A 909 -37.98 33.16 -3.05
CA LEU A 909 -37.45 31.79 -3.23
C LEU A 909 -38.02 31.09 -4.48
N GLU A 910 -39.21 31.48 -4.91
CA GLU A 910 -39.92 30.99 -6.09
C GLU A 910 -39.16 31.27 -7.39
N ASP A 911 -38.33 32.31 -7.43
CA ASP A 911 -37.54 32.69 -8.61
C ASP A 911 -36.17 31.97 -8.68
N VAL A 912 -35.83 31.11 -7.71
CA VAL A 912 -34.54 30.40 -7.68
C VAL A 912 -34.34 29.55 -8.93
N GLN A 913 -35.36 28.79 -9.36
CA GLN A 913 -35.26 27.98 -10.58
C GLN A 913 -35.07 28.84 -11.83
N LYS A 914 -35.85 29.91 -11.98
CA LYS A 914 -35.74 30.85 -13.10
C LYS A 914 -34.33 31.44 -13.19
N ALA A 915 -33.74 31.80 -12.05
CA ALA A 915 -32.39 32.34 -12.01
C ALA A 915 -31.32 31.28 -12.38
N ILE A 916 -31.52 30.01 -12.00
CA ILE A 916 -30.69 28.88 -12.44
C ILE A 916 -30.78 28.71 -13.97
N ASP A 917 -31.99 28.78 -14.53
CA ASP A 917 -32.22 28.63 -15.97
C ASP A 917 -31.56 29.77 -16.79
N ILE A 918 -31.60 31.00 -16.27
CA ILE A 918 -30.88 32.14 -16.86
C ILE A 918 -29.36 31.91 -16.78
N LEU A 919 -28.85 31.42 -15.64
CA LEU A 919 -27.42 31.13 -15.50
C LEU A 919 -26.96 30.03 -16.46
N ALA A 920 -27.78 29.00 -16.69
CA ALA A 920 -27.48 27.89 -17.59
C ALA A 920 -27.32 28.34 -19.06
N GLN A 921 -27.96 29.45 -19.46
CA GLN A 921 -27.79 30.07 -20.79
C GLN A 921 -26.47 30.88 -20.90
N GLY A 922 -25.77 31.08 -19.79
CA GLY A 922 -24.54 31.85 -19.70
C GLY A 922 -24.79 33.33 -19.42
N VAL A 923 -23.91 33.92 -18.61
CA VAL A 923 -23.91 35.34 -18.27
C VAL A 923 -22.52 35.92 -18.50
N SER A 924 -22.44 37.23 -18.78
CA SER A 924 -21.18 37.92 -19.05
C SER A 924 -21.03 39.11 -18.12
N ALA A 925 -19.96 39.11 -17.31
CA ALA A 925 -19.58 40.20 -16.43
C ALA A 925 -20.69 40.70 -15.49
N LYS A 926 -21.56 39.78 -15.04
CA LYS A 926 -22.63 40.04 -14.08
C LYS A 926 -22.80 38.85 -13.14
N LYS A 927 -23.35 39.10 -11.96
CA LYS A 927 -23.75 38.06 -11.00
C LYS A 927 -25.27 38.10 -10.84
N LEU A 928 -25.95 36.99 -11.11
CA LEU A 928 -27.40 36.93 -10.95
C LEU A 928 -27.76 36.93 -9.46
N VAL A 929 -28.71 37.77 -9.08
CA VAL A 929 -29.19 37.99 -7.71
C VAL A 929 -30.71 37.90 -7.65
N ILE A 930 -31.20 37.36 -6.54
CA ILE A 930 -32.59 37.35 -6.13
C ILE A 930 -32.68 38.15 -4.84
N VAL A 931 -33.63 39.07 -4.77
CA VAL A 931 -33.91 39.85 -3.54
C VAL A 931 -35.11 39.26 -2.81
N MET A 932 -35.18 39.38 -1.48
CA MET A 932 -36.19 38.74 -0.63
C MET A 932 -37.23 39.71 -0.05
#